data_AF-A0A535I4T9-F1
#
_entry.id   AF-A0A535I4T9-F1
#
_cell.length_a   1.000
_cell.length_b   1.000
_cell.length_c   1.000
_cell.angle_alpha   90.00
_cell.angle_beta   90.00
_cell.angle_gamma   90.00
#
_symmetry.space_group_name_H-M   'P 1'
#
loop_
_entity.id
_entity.type
_entity.pdbx_description
1 polymer ?
#
loop_
_entity_poly.entity_id
_entity_poly.type
_entity_poly.pdbx_seq_one_letter_code
_entity_poly.pdbx_strand_id
1 'polypeptide(L)'
;MTSFSSLSRAAQLYIVGVVAVGVMSVLLGWLVSPVPPAFVATVVYLGIGTQIAALRPIPWRRGRQWVVDPLLIATGLIAPGAGVASVAWLAVFDGRVPGRTITWWAFLFNRAMLATAYTVPSIAVASLGHGLEWLPLKTLLYVGTALGLNYTLTALGWAFVARASLVATLFENVGLAAVLGTAAVSFSGGIIFLLLQSPPVEIGPLQVPLGYIMAPGLFGFVLAVRGNLADAQRQTLLKDQTLELAAQVLDARDRYTESHSIRVAEMAGNLGERLELGDREVELIRTAAALHDLGKIGVRDDILNKPGPLTEEEWEIMRRHPDIGADMIAQHSALAEVAPLVRHHHERWDGSGYPAGLKGDVIPFGARILSVADSFDTITGARLYRRSLMTPIEGVEDISRRANQWYDPNVVDALRELHGLPPMEVLNRPEVPRRITTLRVLRANPGFSSLLAAIGISSLGDPLTQVAALIAIYANTRDARIVALGFIIQAIATIAVTSLAGGIVDRLPRRGLVVGLELLRAATLVATALLIGRDWRLILPILFLLAAINAIVQPAKQAAIPGLVPAGQVGKANAIVAATTMLAGAVGFGLAAGILSKFPTSINTLFIADAMTFALAAVIILGIPNLGGGLVSTSVSGALRRAWSLVEARPHLVISTLAAFLIPISLPAVLALAYQVPTPGGSGGETYSLLELVSAIGIFVGSLVVSRLAAIGTMRTVGAGLLLTGAFSVALSMTHDISVIVAVLFIASVGNPIYTVANQTALVETADASNRGSVMATRFGLAQTAGIIGIAVGGLITSLRSPQLAFGVLGLGLVMLALYALAAGRSTTNPLHGAPYEEAVLQQAKT
;
A
#
# COMPACT_ATOMS: atom_id res chain seq x y z
N MET A 1 -3.73 23.25 -35.52
CA MET A 1 -4.55 23.93 -34.49
C MET A 1 -5.85 24.36 -35.13
N THR A 2 -7.00 23.98 -34.57
CA THR A 2 -8.32 24.34 -35.12
C THR A 2 -8.60 25.83 -34.90
N SER A 3 -8.91 26.58 -35.97
CA SER A 3 -9.24 28.00 -35.85
C SER A 3 -10.60 28.15 -35.15
N PHE A 4 -10.82 29.24 -34.42
CA PHE A 4 -12.12 29.49 -33.79
C PHE A 4 -13.27 29.51 -34.81
N SER A 5 -13.02 30.10 -35.99
CA SER A 5 -13.98 30.18 -37.09
C SER A 5 -14.36 28.82 -37.68
N SER A 6 -13.51 27.79 -37.53
CA SER A 6 -13.77 26.42 -37.99
C SER A 6 -14.68 25.61 -37.07
N LEU A 7 -14.93 26.09 -35.85
CA LEU A 7 -15.81 25.42 -34.89
C LEU A 7 -17.29 25.60 -35.28
N SER A 8 -18.15 24.70 -34.80
CA SER A 8 -19.61 24.86 -34.98
C SER A 8 -20.10 26.13 -34.27
N ARG A 9 -21.20 26.73 -34.75
CA ARG A 9 -21.81 27.90 -34.08
C ARG A 9 -22.15 27.62 -32.62
N ALA A 10 -22.64 26.41 -32.33
CA ALA A 10 -22.92 25.98 -30.96
C ALA A 10 -21.64 25.96 -30.09
N ALA A 11 -20.53 25.41 -30.61
CA ALA A 11 -19.25 25.42 -29.91
C ALA A 11 -18.72 26.84 -29.69
N GLN A 12 -18.83 27.71 -30.70
CA GLN A 12 -18.42 29.12 -30.60
C GLN A 12 -19.19 29.87 -29.51
N LEU A 13 -20.52 29.77 -29.52
CA LEU A 13 -21.39 30.40 -28.53
C LEU A 13 -21.10 29.87 -27.12
N TYR A 14 -20.91 28.55 -26.98
CA TYR A 14 -20.57 27.94 -25.70
C TYR A 14 -19.23 28.44 -25.17
N ILE A 15 -18.18 28.45 -25.99
CA ILE A 15 -16.84 28.93 -25.62
C ILE A 15 -16.90 30.40 -25.20
N VAL A 16 -17.56 31.25 -25.97
CA VAL A 16 -17.71 32.68 -25.64
C VAL A 16 -18.50 32.86 -24.35
N GLY A 17 -19.58 32.08 -24.16
CA GLY A 17 -20.37 32.08 -22.94
C GLY A 17 -19.54 31.73 -21.70
N VAL A 18 -18.74 30.64 -21.77
CA VAL A 18 -17.85 30.26 -20.65
C VAL A 18 -16.80 31.32 -20.39
N VAL A 19 -16.21 31.93 -21.43
CA VAL A 19 -15.25 33.02 -21.26
C VAL A 19 -15.88 34.23 -20.58
N ALA A 20 -17.08 34.63 -21.00
CA ALA A 20 -17.80 35.74 -20.40
C ALA A 20 -18.15 35.46 -18.93
N VAL A 21 -18.66 34.26 -18.61
CA VAL A 21 -18.94 33.84 -17.23
C VAL A 21 -17.67 33.79 -16.39
N GLY A 22 -16.55 33.33 -16.94
CA GLY A 22 -15.25 33.36 -16.26
C GLY A 22 -14.82 34.77 -15.88
N VAL A 23 -14.84 35.71 -16.81
CA VAL A 23 -14.52 37.13 -16.53
C VAL A 23 -15.47 37.71 -15.48
N MET A 24 -16.77 37.48 -15.64
CA MET A 24 -17.77 37.95 -14.67
C MET A 24 -17.57 37.34 -13.29
N SER A 25 -17.19 36.06 -13.19
CA SER A 25 -16.89 35.42 -11.90
C SER A 25 -15.70 36.06 -11.19
N VAL A 26 -14.67 36.48 -11.93
CA VAL A 26 -13.51 37.18 -11.36
C VAL A 26 -13.91 38.54 -10.82
N LEU A 27 -14.68 39.32 -11.60
CA LEU A 27 -15.18 40.63 -11.19
C LEU A 27 -16.11 40.51 -9.98
N LEU A 28 -17.03 39.54 -9.99
CA LEU A 28 -17.92 39.25 -8.87
C LEU A 28 -17.12 38.86 -7.62
N GLY A 29 -16.07 38.05 -7.77
CA GLY A 29 -15.16 37.71 -6.67
C GLY A 29 -14.57 38.94 -6.00
N TRP A 30 -14.07 39.90 -6.78
CA TRP A 30 -13.56 41.18 -6.27
C TRP A 30 -14.63 42.08 -5.65
N LEU A 31 -15.86 42.04 -6.16
CA LEU A 31 -16.96 42.84 -5.64
C LEU A 31 -17.51 42.29 -4.31
N VAL A 32 -17.67 40.96 -4.21
CA VAL A 32 -18.34 40.29 -3.09
C VAL A 32 -17.36 39.91 -1.98
N SER A 33 -16.14 39.51 -2.32
CA SER A 33 -15.15 39.02 -1.35
C SER A 33 -13.73 39.41 -1.80
N PRO A 34 -13.34 40.70 -1.62
CA PRO A 34 -12.00 41.16 -1.97
C PRO A 34 -10.93 40.51 -1.08
N VAL A 35 -9.69 40.41 -1.60
CA VAL A 35 -8.57 39.79 -0.87
C VAL A 35 -8.18 40.66 0.33
N PRO A 36 -8.27 40.16 1.57
CA PRO A 36 -7.80 40.91 2.73
C PRO A 36 -6.28 41.12 2.67
N PRO A 37 -5.75 42.31 3.06
CA PRO A 37 -4.32 42.60 3.00
C PRO A 37 -3.45 41.55 3.72
N ALA A 38 -3.92 41.02 4.84
CA ALA A 38 -3.23 40.01 5.63
C ALA A 38 -2.98 38.69 4.88
N PHE A 39 -3.79 38.37 3.87
CA PHE A 39 -3.69 37.10 3.12
C PHE A 39 -3.02 37.26 1.75
N VAL A 40 -2.65 38.48 1.33
CA VAL A 40 -2.03 38.71 0.01
C VAL A 40 -0.78 37.86 -0.17
N ALA A 41 0.12 37.83 0.83
CA ALA A 41 1.33 37.00 0.78
C ALA A 41 1.01 35.51 0.64
N THR A 42 -0.01 35.02 1.36
CA THR A 42 -0.46 33.63 1.30
C THR A 42 -1.07 33.28 -0.06
N VAL A 43 -1.85 34.19 -0.65
CA VAL A 43 -2.43 34.03 -1.99
C VAL A 43 -1.34 33.99 -3.06
N VAL A 44 -0.32 34.84 -2.96
CA VAL A 44 0.85 34.80 -3.86
C VAL A 44 1.60 33.48 -3.69
N TYR A 45 1.84 33.05 -2.45
CA TYR A 45 2.47 31.77 -2.14
C TYR A 45 1.71 30.58 -2.77
N LEU A 46 0.39 30.52 -2.61
CA LEU A 46 -0.46 29.50 -3.23
C LEU A 46 -0.51 29.62 -4.76
N GLY A 47 -0.42 30.84 -5.29
CA GLY A 47 -0.30 31.09 -6.72
C GLY A 47 0.98 30.51 -7.32
N ILE A 48 2.12 30.70 -6.66
CA ILE A 48 3.40 30.11 -7.07
C ILE A 48 3.28 28.57 -7.09
N GLY A 49 2.74 27.98 -6.03
CA GLY A 49 2.48 26.53 -6.00
C GLY A 49 1.59 26.07 -7.15
N THR A 50 0.53 26.83 -7.43
CA THR A 50 -0.45 26.52 -8.50
C THR A 50 0.23 26.54 -9.86
N GLN A 51 1.13 27.50 -10.08
CA GLN A 51 1.93 27.59 -11.30
C GLN A 51 2.91 26.43 -11.44
N ILE A 52 3.55 25.99 -10.35
CA ILE A 52 4.41 24.79 -10.36
C ILE A 52 3.60 23.54 -10.73
N ALA A 53 2.39 23.39 -10.19
CA ALA A 53 1.46 22.32 -10.57
C ALA A 53 1.09 22.37 -12.07
N ALA A 54 0.74 23.55 -12.57
CA ALA A 54 0.30 23.73 -13.95
C ALA A 54 1.38 23.37 -14.98
N LEU A 55 2.66 23.54 -14.62
CA LEU A 55 3.81 23.16 -15.45
C LEU A 55 4.06 21.65 -15.54
N ARG A 56 3.35 20.83 -14.75
CA ARG A 56 3.45 19.36 -14.77
C ARG A 56 2.12 18.70 -15.17
N PRO A 57 1.63 18.91 -16.42
CA PRO A 57 0.39 18.31 -16.87
C PRO A 57 0.52 16.79 -17.04
N ILE A 58 -0.53 16.07 -16.67
CA ILE A 58 -0.67 14.63 -16.90
C ILE A 58 -1.17 14.40 -18.33
N PRO A 59 -0.46 13.64 -19.17
CA PRO A 59 -0.89 13.34 -20.53
C PRO A 59 -2.03 12.31 -20.54
N TRP A 60 -3.14 12.64 -21.19
CA TRP A 60 -4.31 11.76 -21.36
C TRP A 60 -4.40 11.20 -22.78
N ARG A 61 -5.23 10.15 -23.00
CA ARG A 61 -5.52 9.59 -24.35
C ARG A 61 -5.83 10.67 -25.39
N ARG A 62 -6.57 11.72 -25.00
CA ARG A 62 -6.89 12.89 -25.83
C ARG A 62 -6.83 14.17 -25.00
N GLY A 63 -5.62 14.61 -24.63
CA GLY A 63 -5.41 15.91 -23.99
C GLY A 63 -4.43 15.90 -22.83
N ARG A 64 -4.55 16.91 -21.96
CA ARG A 64 -3.73 17.09 -20.76
C ARG A 64 -4.63 17.49 -19.59
N GLN A 65 -4.38 16.93 -18.42
CA GLN A 65 -5.07 17.28 -17.18
C GLN A 65 -4.07 17.89 -16.18
N TRP A 66 -4.50 18.91 -15.43
CA TRP A 66 -3.66 19.57 -14.42
C TRP A 66 -4.09 19.22 -13.01
N VAL A 67 -3.12 19.28 -12.09
CA VAL A 67 -3.31 19.02 -10.66
C VAL A 67 -3.16 20.31 -9.87
N VAL A 68 -4.08 21.23 -10.11
CA VAL A 68 -4.11 22.55 -9.43
C VAL A 68 -5.15 22.61 -8.32
N ASP A 69 -6.09 21.66 -8.33
CA ASP A 69 -7.31 21.65 -7.51
C ASP A 69 -7.03 21.82 -5.99
N PRO A 70 -6.06 21.11 -5.36
CA PRO A 70 -5.79 21.29 -3.93
C PRO A 70 -5.39 22.71 -3.54
N LEU A 71 -4.58 23.38 -4.37
CA LEU A 71 -4.14 24.74 -4.10
C LEU A 71 -5.23 25.76 -4.39
N LEU A 72 -6.06 25.53 -5.41
CA LEU A 72 -7.23 26.37 -5.68
C LEU A 72 -8.27 26.24 -4.57
N ILE A 73 -8.45 25.04 -4.02
CA ILE A 73 -9.31 24.81 -2.85
C ILE A 73 -8.74 25.50 -1.62
N ALA A 74 -7.45 25.35 -1.32
CA ALA A 74 -6.81 26.06 -0.22
C ALA A 74 -6.96 27.59 -0.39
N THR A 75 -6.72 28.10 -1.60
CA THR A 75 -6.85 29.53 -1.90
C THR A 75 -8.29 30.00 -1.69
N GLY A 76 -9.29 29.24 -2.14
CA GLY A 76 -10.69 29.63 -1.97
C GLY A 76 -11.20 29.51 -0.54
N LEU A 77 -10.56 28.69 0.31
CA LEU A 77 -10.85 28.65 1.74
C LEU A 77 -10.17 29.82 2.50
N ILE A 78 -8.98 30.25 2.09
CA ILE A 78 -8.25 31.39 2.70
C ILE A 78 -8.81 32.73 2.25
N ALA A 79 -8.99 32.88 0.94
CA ALA A 79 -9.39 34.12 0.27
C ALA A 79 -10.48 33.81 -0.77
N PRO A 80 -11.72 33.52 -0.31
CA PRO A 80 -12.85 33.21 -1.19
C PRO A 80 -13.15 34.38 -2.12
N GLY A 81 -13.72 34.08 -3.30
CA GLY A 81 -13.97 35.10 -4.31
C GLY A 81 -12.68 35.58 -4.97
N ALA A 82 -12.26 36.81 -4.69
CA ALA A 82 -11.18 37.50 -5.39
C ALA A 82 -9.83 36.75 -5.38
N GLY A 83 -9.49 36.11 -4.26
CA GLY A 83 -8.20 35.44 -4.10
C GLY A 83 -8.08 34.24 -5.02
N VAL A 84 -9.00 33.29 -4.92
CA VAL A 84 -9.01 32.12 -5.81
C VAL A 84 -9.29 32.48 -7.26
N ALA A 85 -10.12 33.50 -7.53
CA ALA A 85 -10.35 34.00 -8.88
C ALA A 85 -9.03 34.47 -9.53
N SER A 86 -8.23 35.23 -8.77
CA SER A 86 -6.94 35.75 -9.23
C SER A 86 -5.94 34.62 -9.48
N VAL A 87 -5.87 33.63 -8.57
CA VAL A 87 -4.96 32.48 -8.74
C VAL A 87 -5.39 31.58 -9.90
N ALA A 88 -6.67 31.21 -9.99
CA ALA A 88 -7.21 30.39 -11.07
C ALA A 88 -7.03 31.04 -12.45
N TRP A 89 -7.18 32.37 -12.52
CA TRP A 89 -6.99 33.11 -13.76
C TRP A 89 -5.52 33.29 -14.12
N LEU A 90 -4.63 33.62 -13.17
CA LEU A 90 -3.26 34.04 -13.47
C LEU A 90 -2.23 32.92 -13.39
N ALA A 91 -2.37 31.98 -12.45
CA ALA A 91 -1.33 31.02 -12.08
C ALA A 91 -1.42 29.67 -12.82
N VAL A 92 -2.39 29.47 -13.71
CA VAL A 92 -2.52 28.22 -14.48
C VAL A 92 -1.95 28.42 -15.88
N PHE A 93 -0.62 28.46 -15.97
CA PHE A 93 0.11 28.46 -17.24
C PHE A 93 0.83 27.13 -17.45
N ASP A 94 0.63 26.49 -18.59
CA ASP A 94 1.10 25.12 -18.87
C ASP A 94 2.30 25.07 -19.83
N GLY A 95 3.00 26.20 -19.98
CA GLY A 95 4.15 26.34 -20.87
C GLY A 95 3.77 26.58 -22.34
N ARG A 96 2.49 26.47 -22.73
CA ARG A 96 2.08 26.74 -24.12
C ARG A 96 1.89 28.23 -24.33
N VAL A 97 2.50 28.75 -25.40
CA VAL A 97 2.40 30.16 -25.81
C VAL A 97 1.12 30.38 -26.64
N PRO A 98 0.20 31.25 -26.21
CA PRO A 98 -1.00 31.59 -26.98
C PRO A 98 -0.67 32.11 -28.38
N GLY A 99 -1.38 31.60 -29.39
CA GLY A 99 -1.15 31.93 -30.80
C GLY A 99 0.00 31.16 -31.47
N ARG A 100 0.82 30.41 -30.71
CA ARG A 100 1.93 29.59 -31.25
C ARG A 100 1.74 28.10 -31.03
N THR A 101 1.44 27.68 -29.80
CA THR A 101 1.30 26.25 -29.43
C THR A 101 -0.06 25.91 -28.85
N ILE A 102 -0.86 26.92 -28.51
CA ILE A 102 -2.28 26.81 -28.16
C ILE A 102 -3.04 27.97 -28.82
N THR A 103 -4.27 27.75 -29.25
CA THR A 103 -5.11 28.82 -29.80
C THR A 103 -5.56 29.77 -28.70
N TRP A 104 -5.72 31.05 -29.04
CA TRP A 104 -6.19 32.08 -28.10
C TRP A 104 -7.52 31.73 -27.45
N TRP A 105 -8.47 31.22 -28.24
CA TRP A 105 -9.78 30.84 -27.72
C TRP A 105 -9.69 29.70 -26.69
N ALA A 106 -8.85 28.69 -26.94
CA ALA A 106 -8.69 27.56 -26.02
C ALA A 106 -7.94 27.97 -24.75
N PHE A 107 -6.96 28.86 -24.88
CA PHE A 107 -6.24 29.44 -23.75
C PHE A 107 -7.18 30.23 -22.82
N LEU A 108 -8.00 31.13 -23.38
CA LEU A 108 -8.97 31.91 -22.63
C LEU A 108 -10.06 31.04 -22.02
N PHE A 109 -10.56 30.05 -22.77
CA PHE A 109 -11.54 29.08 -22.29
C PHE A 109 -11.04 28.33 -21.05
N ASN A 110 -9.82 27.78 -21.07
CA ASN A 110 -9.27 27.02 -19.95
C ASN A 110 -9.17 27.86 -18.67
N ARG A 111 -8.75 29.13 -18.78
CA ARG A 111 -8.66 30.06 -17.64
C ARG A 111 -10.04 30.44 -17.10
N ALA A 112 -10.95 30.78 -18.00
CA ALA A 112 -12.31 31.13 -17.64
C ALA A 112 -13.04 29.99 -16.95
N MET A 113 -12.91 28.78 -17.48
CA MET A 113 -13.48 27.57 -16.89
C MET A 113 -13.00 27.35 -15.45
N LEU A 114 -11.69 27.42 -15.20
CA LEU A 114 -11.14 27.25 -13.85
C LEU A 114 -11.56 28.39 -12.93
N ALA A 115 -11.54 29.64 -13.40
CA ALA A 115 -12.01 30.78 -12.60
C ALA A 115 -13.47 30.59 -12.19
N THR A 116 -14.36 30.20 -13.11
CA THR A 116 -15.76 29.91 -12.78
C THR A 116 -15.88 28.75 -11.80
N ALA A 117 -15.21 27.63 -12.08
CA ALA A 117 -15.35 26.39 -11.32
C ALA A 117 -14.86 26.52 -9.87
N TYR A 118 -13.91 27.40 -9.57
CA TYR A 118 -13.39 27.58 -8.22
C TYR A 118 -13.95 28.82 -7.50
N THR A 119 -14.18 29.92 -8.22
CA THR A 119 -14.65 31.17 -7.61
C THR A 119 -16.08 31.04 -7.09
N VAL A 120 -16.99 30.51 -7.90
CA VAL A 120 -18.42 30.42 -7.54
C VAL A 120 -18.62 29.52 -6.30
N PRO A 121 -18.08 28.29 -6.26
CA PRO A 121 -18.13 27.49 -5.05
C PRO A 121 -17.44 28.11 -3.83
N SER A 122 -16.32 28.82 -4.00
CA SER A 122 -15.63 29.44 -2.86
C SER A 122 -16.50 30.47 -2.14
N ILE A 123 -17.27 31.27 -2.88
CA ILE A 123 -18.20 32.26 -2.30
C ILE A 123 -19.34 31.54 -1.59
N ALA A 124 -19.91 30.51 -2.23
CA ALA A 124 -20.99 29.72 -1.63
C ALA A 124 -20.55 29.06 -0.32
N VAL A 125 -19.38 28.43 -0.30
CA VAL A 125 -18.84 27.75 0.89
C VAL A 125 -18.40 28.75 1.96
N ALA A 126 -17.93 29.95 1.59
CA ALA A 126 -17.61 31.01 2.53
C ALA A 126 -18.83 31.50 3.32
N SER A 127 -20.03 31.45 2.73
CA SER A 127 -21.29 31.78 3.42
C SER A 127 -21.77 30.74 4.42
N LEU A 128 -21.15 29.56 4.48
CA LEU A 128 -21.40 28.55 5.51
C LEU A 128 -20.67 28.89 6.83
N GLY A 129 -21.05 28.25 7.94
CA GLY A 129 -20.59 28.58 9.30
C GLY A 129 -19.08 28.86 9.47
N HIS A 130 -18.71 29.88 10.25
CA HIS A 130 -17.37 30.47 10.24
C HIS A 130 -16.28 29.71 11.03
N GLY A 131 -16.63 28.75 11.89
CA GLY A 131 -15.63 28.02 12.68
C GLY A 131 -15.00 26.83 11.95
N LEU A 132 -13.81 26.41 12.39
CA LEU A 132 -13.06 25.28 11.82
C LEU A 132 -13.77 23.92 11.98
N GLU A 133 -14.78 23.81 12.84
CA GLU A 133 -15.68 22.65 12.91
C GLU A 133 -16.48 22.45 11.61
N TRP A 134 -16.72 23.52 10.85
CA TRP A 134 -17.33 23.45 9.52
C TRP A 134 -16.33 23.10 8.42
N LEU A 135 -15.03 23.17 8.68
CA LEU A 135 -14.00 23.00 7.65
C LEU A 135 -14.11 21.66 6.90
N PRO A 136 -14.33 20.51 7.56
CA PRO A 136 -14.53 19.25 6.86
C PRO A 136 -15.66 19.30 5.83
N LEU A 137 -16.83 19.82 6.24
CA LEU A 137 -18.00 19.95 5.38
C LEU A 137 -17.78 21.00 4.29
N LYS A 138 -17.18 22.15 4.62
CA LYS A 138 -16.80 23.19 3.68
C LYS A 138 -15.88 22.66 2.59
N THR A 139 -14.84 21.92 2.98
CA THR A 139 -13.88 21.34 2.06
C THR A 139 -14.56 20.31 1.16
N LEU A 140 -15.40 19.44 1.72
CA LEU A 140 -16.14 18.43 0.95
C LEU A 140 -17.08 19.06 -0.08
N LEU A 141 -17.90 20.02 0.34
CA LEU A 141 -18.82 20.75 -0.54
C LEU A 141 -18.07 21.53 -1.61
N TYR A 142 -16.97 22.18 -1.25
CA TYR A 142 -16.15 22.94 -2.18
C TYR A 142 -15.52 22.01 -3.23
N VAL A 143 -14.87 20.91 -2.80
CA VAL A 143 -14.29 19.90 -3.71
C VAL A 143 -15.36 19.38 -4.67
N GLY A 144 -16.51 18.92 -4.14
CA GLY A 144 -17.56 18.30 -4.95
C GLY A 144 -18.13 19.25 -5.99
N THR A 145 -18.45 20.48 -5.60
CA THR A 145 -19.02 21.48 -6.51
C THR A 145 -17.99 22.01 -7.50
N ALA A 146 -16.74 22.27 -7.07
CA ALA A 146 -15.68 22.74 -7.95
C ALA A 146 -15.31 21.70 -9.01
N LEU A 147 -15.14 20.43 -8.63
CA LEU A 147 -14.88 19.36 -9.58
C LEU A 147 -16.09 19.10 -10.48
N GLY A 148 -17.30 19.06 -9.92
CA GLY A 148 -18.53 18.88 -10.69
C GLY A 148 -18.66 19.93 -11.80
N LEU A 149 -18.46 21.21 -11.47
CA LEU A 149 -18.46 22.30 -12.45
C LEU A 149 -17.32 22.15 -13.46
N ASN A 150 -16.09 21.92 -12.99
CA ASN A 150 -14.92 21.80 -13.84
C ASN A 150 -15.07 20.67 -14.89
N TYR A 151 -15.44 19.47 -14.45
CA TYR A 151 -15.64 18.32 -15.33
C TYR A 151 -16.81 18.51 -16.28
N THR A 152 -17.93 19.08 -15.82
CA THR A 152 -19.10 19.33 -16.66
C THR A 152 -18.79 20.36 -17.75
N LEU A 153 -18.14 21.48 -17.40
CA LEU A 153 -17.74 22.50 -18.36
C LEU A 153 -16.72 21.97 -19.39
N THR A 154 -15.75 21.17 -18.92
CA THR A 154 -14.77 20.51 -19.79
C THR A 154 -15.46 19.55 -20.77
N ALA A 155 -16.35 18.69 -20.25
CA ALA A 155 -17.01 17.67 -21.05
C ALA A 155 -17.98 18.27 -22.08
N LEU A 156 -18.72 19.33 -21.72
CA LEU A 156 -19.57 20.07 -22.65
C LEU A 156 -18.72 20.75 -23.75
N GLY A 157 -17.62 21.41 -23.37
CA GLY A 157 -16.71 22.02 -24.33
C GLY A 157 -16.18 20.99 -25.34
N TRP A 158 -15.75 19.83 -24.86
CA TRP A 158 -15.31 18.75 -25.72
C TRP A 158 -16.43 18.15 -26.57
N ALA A 159 -17.61 17.91 -26.01
CA ALA A 159 -18.77 17.40 -26.73
C ALA A 159 -19.16 18.31 -27.91
N PHE A 160 -19.15 19.63 -27.72
CA PHE A 160 -19.44 20.60 -28.79
C PHE A 160 -18.33 20.69 -29.85
N VAL A 161 -17.06 20.57 -29.46
CA VAL A 161 -15.92 20.65 -30.38
C VAL A 161 -15.75 19.35 -31.18
N ALA A 162 -15.85 18.20 -30.52
CA ALA A 162 -15.61 16.88 -31.10
C ALA A 162 -16.88 16.20 -31.65
N ARG A 163 -18.06 16.81 -31.47
CA ARG A 163 -19.38 16.24 -31.81
C ARG A 163 -19.60 14.86 -31.18
N ALA A 164 -19.16 14.72 -29.93
CA ALA A 164 -19.29 13.48 -29.16
C ALA A 164 -20.45 13.57 -28.16
N SER A 165 -20.95 12.42 -27.70
CA SER A 165 -21.92 12.36 -26.60
C SER A 165 -21.28 12.93 -25.32
N LEU A 166 -22.03 13.74 -24.57
CA LEU A 166 -21.62 14.26 -23.26
C LEU A 166 -21.39 13.12 -22.27
N VAL A 167 -22.30 12.14 -22.26
CA VAL A 167 -22.25 10.97 -21.36
C VAL A 167 -21.02 10.13 -21.70
N ALA A 168 -20.78 9.85 -22.98
CA ALA A 168 -19.56 9.15 -23.42
C ALA A 168 -18.31 9.96 -23.03
N THR A 169 -18.34 11.28 -23.19
CA THR A 169 -17.19 12.14 -22.85
C THR A 169 -16.87 12.12 -21.35
N LEU A 170 -17.88 12.11 -20.48
CA LEU A 170 -17.68 12.06 -19.02
C LEU A 170 -17.19 10.69 -18.56
N PHE A 171 -17.81 9.61 -19.02
CA PHE A 171 -17.57 8.27 -18.46
C PHE A 171 -16.46 7.50 -19.16
N GLU A 172 -16.28 7.64 -20.49
CA GLU A 172 -15.22 6.93 -21.22
C GLU A 172 -13.86 7.62 -21.11
N ASN A 173 -13.83 8.96 -20.99
CA ASN A 173 -12.56 9.67 -20.93
C ASN A 173 -12.04 9.86 -19.52
N VAL A 174 -12.85 10.03 -18.47
CA VAL A 174 -12.33 10.32 -17.12
C VAL A 174 -12.34 9.09 -16.23
N GLY A 175 -13.34 8.21 -16.35
CA GLY A 175 -13.49 7.04 -15.48
C GLY A 175 -13.78 7.41 -14.02
N LEU A 176 -14.59 6.61 -13.34
CA LEU A 176 -14.98 6.87 -11.95
C LEU A 176 -13.77 6.94 -11.00
N ALA A 177 -12.76 6.11 -11.25
CA ALA A 177 -11.53 6.08 -10.45
C ALA A 177 -10.72 7.37 -10.53
N ALA A 178 -10.64 8.03 -11.69
CA ALA A 178 -9.88 9.28 -11.80
C ALA A 178 -10.65 10.47 -11.21
N VAL A 179 -11.99 10.47 -11.31
CA VAL A 179 -12.82 11.47 -10.62
C VAL A 179 -12.65 11.34 -9.11
N LEU A 180 -12.79 10.14 -8.56
CA LEU A 180 -12.63 9.89 -7.12
C LEU A 180 -11.20 10.16 -6.65
N GLY A 181 -10.18 9.76 -7.42
CA GLY A 181 -8.80 10.09 -7.13
C GLY A 181 -8.51 11.59 -7.14
N THR A 182 -9.08 12.32 -8.10
CA THR A 182 -8.97 13.78 -8.16
C THR A 182 -9.69 14.43 -6.98
N ALA A 183 -10.87 13.95 -6.59
CA ALA A 183 -11.59 14.42 -5.41
C ALA A 183 -10.83 14.17 -4.11
N ALA A 184 -10.28 12.96 -3.93
CA ALA A 184 -9.48 12.61 -2.75
C ALA A 184 -8.24 13.50 -2.63
N VAL A 185 -7.54 13.73 -3.74
CA VAL A 185 -6.41 14.64 -3.81
C VAL A 185 -6.85 16.09 -3.50
N SER A 186 -7.95 16.54 -4.09
CA SER A 186 -8.49 17.89 -3.91
C SER A 186 -8.85 18.20 -2.46
N PHE A 187 -9.27 17.20 -1.68
CA PHE A 187 -9.56 17.34 -0.25
C PHE A 187 -8.33 17.79 0.56
N SER A 188 -7.12 17.47 0.12
CA SER A 188 -5.88 17.98 0.75
C SER A 188 -5.78 19.51 0.76
N GLY A 189 -6.53 20.22 -0.08
CA GLY A 189 -6.64 21.68 -0.04
C GLY A 189 -7.16 22.22 1.30
N GLY A 190 -8.08 21.50 1.97
CA GLY A 190 -8.53 21.86 3.32
C GLY A 190 -7.43 21.69 4.37
N ILE A 191 -6.55 20.70 4.19
CA ILE A 191 -5.39 20.50 5.08
C ILE A 191 -4.34 21.58 4.83
N ILE A 192 -4.06 21.92 3.57
CA ILE A 192 -3.17 23.03 3.22
C ILE A 192 -3.68 24.35 3.83
N PHE A 193 -4.99 24.60 3.78
CA PHE A 193 -5.62 25.72 4.48
C PHE A 193 -5.28 25.70 5.98
N LEU A 194 -5.45 24.57 6.68
CA LEU A 194 -5.13 24.47 8.12
C LEU A 194 -3.66 24.75 8.40
N LEU A 195 -2.75 24.20 7.59
CA LEU A 195 -1.32 24.41 7.77
C LEU A 195 -0.99 25.89 7.68
N LEU A 196 -1.51 26.58 6.66
CA LEU A 196 -1.21 28.00 6.42
C LEU A 196 -1.85 28.95 7.45
N GLN A 197 -2.85 28.49 8.21
CA GLN A 197 -3.48 29.25 9.30
C GLN A 197 -2.80 29.01 10.68
N SER A 198 -1.74 28.19 10.72
CA SER A 198 -1.08 27.86 11.99
C SER A 198 -0.21 29.02 12.52
N PRO A 199 -0.30 29.34 13.84
CA PRO A 199 0.61 30.29 14.44
C PRO A 199 2.03 29.70 14.52
N PRO A 200 3.08 30.56 14.49
CA PRO A 200 4.46 30.10 14.64
C PRO A 200 4.66 29.30 15.94
N VAL A 201 5.54 28.30 15.87
CA VAL A 201 5.99 27.56 17.05
C VAL A 201 7.16 28.31 17.67
N GLU A 202 7.08 28.57 18.97
CA GLU A 202 8.14 29.20 19.75
C GLU A 202 9.08 28.12 20.30
N ILE A 203 10.36 28.17 19.89
CA ILE A 203 11.44 27.32 20.42
C ILE A 203 12.50 28.25 21.00
N GLY A 204 12.38 28.57 22.29
CA GLY A 204 13.21 29.61 22.91
C GLY A 204 12.95 30.97 22.24
N PRO A 205 13.97 31.67 21.70
CA PRO A 205 13.79 32.97 21.02
C PRO A 205 13.34 32.84 19.55
N LEU A 206 13.29 31.64 18.98
CA LEU A 206 12.99 31.42 17.57
C LEU A 206 11.49 31.24 17.34
N GLN A 207 10.92 32.00 16.40
CA GLN A 207 9.55 31.81 15.89
C GLN A 207 9.59 31.09 14.54
N VAL A 208 9.08 29.86 14.48
CA VAL A 208 9.10 29.04 13.26
C VAL A 208 7.69 28.94 12.68
N PRO A 209 7.40 29.52 11.49
CA PRO A 209 6.10 29.44 10.83
C PRO A 209 5.91 28.07 10.15
N LEU A 210 5.80 27.03 10.99
CA LEU A 210 5.84 25.62 10.58
C LEU A 210 4.84 25.30 9.46
N GLY A 211 3.67 25.93 9.46
CA GLY A 211 2.66 25.82 8.40
C GLY A 211 3.15 26.09 6.98
N TYR A 212 3.93 27.16 6.80
CA TYR A 212 4.48 27.57 5.50
C TYR A 212 5.64 26.66 5.06
N ILE A 213 6.24 25.91 5.99
CA ILE A 213 7.28 24.91 5.71
C ILE A 213 6.66 23.56 5.35
N MET A 214 5.54 23.20 5.99
CA MET A 214 4.85 21.92 5.76
C MET A 214 3.97 21.92 4.50
N ALA A 215 3.33 23.04 4.17
CA ALA A 215 2.43 23.15 3.02
C ALA A 215 3.08 22.79 1.65
N PRO A 216 4.33 23.21 1.33
CA PRO A 216 5.01 22.77 0.11
C PRO A 216 5.29 21.26 0.12
N GLY A 217 5.59 20.68 1.28
CA GLY A 217 5.80 19.25 1.45
C GLY A 217 4.54 18.44 1.13
N LEU A 218 3.40 18.83 1.73
CA LEU A 218 2.11 18.20 1.45
C LEU A 218 1.67 18.39 -0.01
N PHE A 219 1.84 19.58 -0.58
CA PHE A 219 1.47 19.84 -1.96
C PHE A 219 2.38 19.14 -2.98
N GLY A 220 3.71 19.21 -2.80
CA GLY A 220 4.67 18.49 -3.64
C GLY A 220 4.45 16.98 -3.59
N PHE A 221 4.06 16.49 -2.42
CA PHE A 221 3.62 15.12 -2.24
C PHE A 221 2.36 14.80 -3.04
N VAL A 222 1.30 15.59 -2.93
CA VAL A 222 0.04 15.42 -3.68
C VAL A 222 0.26 15.43 -5.20
N LEU A 223 1.16 16.28 -5.70
CA LEU A 223 1.57 16.29 -7.11
C LEU A 223 2.27 14.99 -7.53
N ALA A 224 3.18 14.50 -6.68
CA ALA A 224 3.86 13.24 -6.92
C ALA A 224 2.86 12.06 -6.92
N VAL A 225 1.89 12.05 -6.00
CA VAL A 225 0.83 11.04 -5.93
C VAL A 225 0.06 10.95 -7.25
N ARG A 226 -0.55 12.06 -7.69
CA ARG A 226 -1.53 12.01 -8.79
C ARG A 226 -0.91 11.73 -10.16
N GLY A 227 0.27 12.26 -10.45
CA GLY A 227 0.96 12.00 -11.72
C GLY A 227 1.27 10.51 -11.91
N ASN A 228 1.76 9.86 -10.85
CA ASN A 228 2.15 8.45 -10.93
C ASN A 228 0.96 7.49 -10.92
N LEU A 229 -0.16 7.92 -10.35
CA LEU A 229 -1.42 7.19 -10.35
C LEU A 229 -2.02 7.05 -11.74
N ALA A 230 -2.04 8.15 -12.49
CA ALA A 230 -2.54 8.19 -13.85
C ALA A 230 -1.66 7.37 -14.81
N ASP A 231 -0.34 7.44 -14.64
CA ASP A 231 0.61 6.65 -15.43
C ASP A 231 0.45 5.14 -15.16
N ALA A 232 0.24 4.74 -13.91
CA ALA A 232 0.05 3.33 -13.56
C ALA A 232 -1.26 2.76 -14.10
N GLN A 233 -2.38 3.49 -13.95
CA GLN A 233 -3.68 3.08 -14.50
C GLN A 233 -3.62 2.88 -16.02
N ARG A 234 -2.85 3.73 -16.72
CA ARG A 234 -2.65 3.61 -18.17
C ARG A 234 -1.90 2.33 -18.54
N GLN A 235 -0.90 1.94 -17.77
CA GLN A 235 -0.09 0.75 -18.09
C GLN A 235 -0.79 -0.56 -17.75
N THR A 236 -1.54 -0.63 -16.64
CA THR A 236 -2.37 -1.80 -16.32
C THR A 236 -3.37 -2.08 -17.44
N LEU A 237 -4.06 -1.05 -17.92
CA LEU A 237 -5.00 -1.18 -19.05
C LEU A 237 -4.31 -1.69 -20.32
N LEU A 238 -3.08 -1.27 -20.60
CA LEU A 238 -2.32 -1.73 -21.78
C LEU A 238 -1.82 -3.18 -21.60
N LYS A 239 -1.44 -3.58 -20.39
CA LYS A 239 -1.01 -4.93 -20.05
C LYS A 239 -2.16 -5.91 -20.22
N ASP A 240 -3.33 -5.61 -19.65
CA ASP A 240 -4.51 -6.46 -19.71
C ASP A 240 -4.97 -6.65 -21.17
N GLN A 241 -4.95 -5.57 -21.96
CA GLN A 241 -5.22 -5.62 -23.40
C GLN A 241 -4.20 -6.48 -24.16
N THR A 242 -2.93 -6.45 -23.77
CA THR A 242 -1.87 -7.22 -24.45
C THR A 242 -1.96 -8.72 -24.12
N LEU A 243 -2.26 -9.07 -22.87
CA LEU A 243 -2.46 -10.46 -22.46
C LEU A 243 -3.74 -11.06 -23.08
N GLU A 244 -4.80 -10.26 -23.15
CA GLU A 244 -6.05 -10.64 -23.83
C GLU A 244 -5.82 -10.86 -25.33
N LEU A 245 -5.08 -9.96 -26.00
CA LEU A 245 -4.68 -10.15 -27.39
C LEU A 245 -3.79 -11.39 -27.56
N ALA A 246 -2.87 -11.68 -26.65
CA ALA A 246 -2.01 -12.86 -26.73
C ALA A 246 -2.79 -14.17 -26.58
N ALA A 247 -3.74 -14.22 -25.64
CA ALA A 247 -4.63 -15.36 -25.44
C ALA A 247 -5.56 -15.56 -26.66
N GLN A 248 -6.24 -14.49 -27.11
CA GLN A 248 -7.12 -14.54 -28.28
C GLN A 248 -6.38 -14.94 -29.58
N VAL A 249 -5.11 -14.55 -29.73
CA VAL A 249 -4.28 -14.94 -30.89
C VAL A 249 -3.87 -16.42 -30.82
N LEU A 250 -3.63 -16.98 -29.62
CA LEU A 250 -3.39 -18.40 -29.45
C LEU A 250 -4.67 -19.21 -29.75
N ASP A 251 -5.81 -18.74 -29.22
CA ASP A 251 -7.14 -19.34 -29.41
C ASP A 251 -7.58 -19.38 -30.89
N ALA A 252 -7.17 -18.38 -31.68
CA ALA A 252 -7.49 -18.32 -33.09
C ALA A 252 -6.66 -19.28 -33.97
N ARG A 253 -5.53 -19.82 -33.47
CA ARG A 253 -4.59 -20.65 -34.25
C ARG A 253 -4.59 -22.14 -33.87
N ASP A 254 -4.93 -22.48 -32.63
CA ASP A 254 -5.06 -23.87 -32.20
C ASP A 254 -6.50 -24.36 -32.37
N ARG A 255 -6.69 -25.56 -32.93
CA ARG A 255 -8.01 -26.21 -32.97
C ARG A 255 -8.44 -26.75 -31.60
N TYR A 256 -7.55 -26.75 -30.60
CA TYR A 256 -7.83 -27.04 -29.19
C TYR A 256 -8.26 -25.76 -28.47
N THR A 257 -9.51 -25.74 -28.00
CA THR A 257 -10.23 -24.53 -27.58
C THR A 257 -9.93 -24.07 -26.15
N GLU A 258 -10.18 -22.77 -25.89
CA GLU A 258 -10.41 -22.02 -24.64
C GLU A 258 -10.77 -22.86 -23.38
N SER A 259 -11.51 -23.95 -23.57
CA SER A 259 -11.94 -24.86 -22.53
C SER A 259 -10.83 -25.77 -21.93
N HIS A 260 -9.75 -26.08 -22.65
CA HIS A 260 -8.68 -26.98 -22.18
C HIS A 260 -7.80 -26.32 -21.11
N SER A 261 -7.19 -25.18 -21.43
CA SER A 261 -6.30 -24.47 -20.49
C SER A 261 -7.00 -24.10 -19.19
N ILE A 262 -8.31 -23.79 -19.25
CA ILE A 262 -9.13 -23.53 -18.06
C ILE A 262 -9.30 -24.80 -17.22
N ARG A 263 -9.66 -25.94 -17.82
CA ARG A 263 -9.82 -27.22 -17.09
C ARG A 263 -8.51 -27.72 -16.51
N VAL A 264 -7.40 -27.58 -17.23
CA VAL A 264 -6.05 -27.92 -16.73
C VAL A 264 -5.70 -27.02 -15.55
N ALA A 265 -5.98 -25.72 -15.63
CA ALA A 265 -5.78 -24.79 -14.51
C ALA A 265 -6.60 -25.15 -13.27
N GLU A 266 -7.89 -25.45 -13.45
CA GLU A 266 -8.78 -25.87 -12.36
C GLU A 266 -8.30 -27.17 -11.70
N MET A 267 -7.98 -28.19 -12.51
CA MET A 267 -7.46 -29.47 -12.02
C MET A 267 -6.13 -29.31 -11.27
N ALA A 268 -5.19 -28.53 -11.83
CA ALA A 268 -3.90 -28.26 -11.20
C ALA A 268 -4.07 -27.52 -9.87
N GLY A 269 -5.04 -26.60 -9.79
CA GLY A 269 -5.44 -25.93 -8.56
C GLY A 269 -5.93 -26.91 -7.49
N ASN A 270 -6.89 -27.77 -7.84
CA ASN A 270 -7.46 -28.77 -6.93
C ASN A 270 -6.41 -29.76 -6.41
N LEU A 271 -5.48 -30.17 -7.27
CA LEU A 271 -4.35 -31.02 -6.88
C LEU A 271 -3.43 -30.31 -5.88
N GLY A 272 -3.11 -29.03 -6.12
CA GLY A 272 -2.30 -28.23 -5.20
C GLY A 272 -2.94 -28.07 -3.82
N GLU A 273 -4.24 -27.83 -3.76
CA GLU A 273 -5.00 -27.75 -2.51
C GLU A 273 -5.01 -29.09 -1.76
N ARG A 274 -5.22 -30.21 -2.48
CA ARG A 274 -5.20 -31.54 -1.88
C ARG A 274 -3.83 -31.91 -1.30
N LEU A 275 -2.76 -31.39 -1.89
CA LEU A 275 -1.37 -31.52 -1.44
C LEU A 275 -1.01 -30.57 -0.28
N GLU A 276 -1.96 -29.80 0.25
CA GLU A 276 -1.78 -28.83 1.33
C GLU A 276 -0.75 -27.72 1.00
N LEU A 277 -0.63 -27.34 -0.27
CA LEU A 277 0.19 -26.21 -0.70
C LEU A 277 -0.41 -24.88 -0.21
N GLY A 278 0.41 -23.82 -0.18
CA GLY A 278 -0.09 -22.49 0.17
C GLY A 278 -0.91 -21.86 -0.97
N ASP A 279 -1.92 -21.04 -0.64
CA ASP A 279 -2.82 -20.40 -1.61
C ASP A 279 -2.09 -19.69 -2.77
N ARG A 280 -0.98 -19.00 -2.47
CA ARG A 280 -0.13 -18.36 -3.49
C ARG A 280 0.51 -19.38 -4.46
N GLU A 281 0.99 -20.51 -3.94
CA GLU A 281 1.61 -21.55 -4.77
C GLU A 281 0.56 -22.20 -5.67
N VAL A 282 -0.65 -22.42 -5.14
CA VAL A 282 -1.80 -22.91 -5.91
C VAL A 282 -2.14 -21.94 -7.04
N GLU A 283 -2.20 -20.63 -6.79
CA GLU A 283 -2.51 -19.65 -7.84
C GLU A 283 -1.41 -19.54 -8.90
N LEU A 284 -0.14 -19.65 -8.51
CA LEU A 284 0.98 -19.73 -9.46
C LEU A 284 0.87 -20.98 -10.35
N ILE A 285 0.48 -22.11 -9.78
CA ILE A 285 0.24 -23.36 -10.51
C ILE A 285 -0.95 -23.22 -11.47
N ARG A 286 -2.07 -22.62 -11.03
CA ARG A 286 -3.23 -22.33 -11.89
C ARG A 286 -2.85 -21.42 -13.07
N THR A 287 -2.07 -20.38 -12.80
CA THR A 287 -1.58 -19.45 -13.84
C THR A 287 -0.64 -20.15 -14.82
N ALA A 288 0.27 -20.99 -14.31
CA ALA A 288 1.16 -21.79 -15.14
C ALA A 288 0.39 -22.76 -16.03
N ALA A 289 -0.60 -23.44 -15.48
CA ALA A 289 -1.48 -24.34 -16.21
C ALA A 289 -2.31 -23.60 -17.28
N ALA A 290 -2.79 -22.39 -17.01
CA ALA A 290 -3.50 -21.60 -18.03
C ALA A 290 -2.60 -21.20 -19.22
N LEU A 291 -1.30 -21.06 -18.99
CA LEU A 291 -0.31 -20.59 -19.97
C LEU A 291 0.61 -21.69 -20.52
N HIS A 292 0.41 -22.96 -20.12
CA HIS A 292 1.39 -24.03 -20.36
C HIS A 292 1.72 -24.22 -21.84
N ASP A 293 0.73 -23.99 -22.70
CA ASP A 293 0.80 -24.18 -24.15
C ASP A 293 1.10 -22.89 -24.94
N LEU A 294 1.37 -21.76 -24.29
CA LEU A 294 1.57 -20.47 -24.95
C LEU A 294 2.63 -20.52 -26.08
N GLY A 295 3.67 -21.34 -25.91
CA GLY A 295 4.73 -21.46 -26.91
C GLY A 295 4.32 -22.17 -28.20
N LYS A 296 3.12 -22.78 -28.27
CA LYS A 296 2.59 -23.34 -29.53
C LYS A 296 2.41 -22.25 -30.61
N ILE A 297 2.36 -20.97 -30.22
CA ILE A 297 2.39 -19.83 -31.15
C ILE A 297 3.64 -19.85 -32.06
N GLY A 298 4.75 -20.40 -31.58
CA GLY A 298 6.01 -20.54 -32.30
C GLY A 298 6.08 -21.79 -33.20
N VAL A 299 5.05 -22.63 -33.19
CA VAL A 299 4.94 -23.82 -34.04
C VAL A 299 4.20 -23.46 -35.34
N ARG A 300 4.64 -24.00 -36.47
CA ARG A 300 4.00 -23.76 -37.77
C ARG A 300 2.63 -24.43 -37.83
N ASP A 301 1.65 -23.80 -38.49
CA ASP A 301 0.27 -24.31 -38.54
C ASP A 301 0.14 -25.68 -39.21
N ASP A 302 1.00 -25.99 -40.19
CA ASP A 302 1.02 -27.28 -40.88
C ASP A 302 1.48 -28.44 -39.98
N ILE A 303 2.30 -28.13 -38.97
CA ILE A 303 2.73 -29.06 -37.92
C ILE A 303 1.68 -29.10 -36.80
N LEU A 304 1.27 -27.93 -36.28
CA LEU A 304 0.34 -27.81 -35.16
C LEU A 304 -1.02 -28.45 -35.47
N ASN A 305 -1.53 -28.26 -36.68
CA ASN A 305 -2.87 -28.72 -37.09
C ASN A 305 -2.85 -29.98 -37.97
N LYS A 306 -1.74 -30.75 -37.95
CA LYS A 306 -1.59 -31.95 -38.79
C LYS A 306 -2.65 -33.01 -38.45
N PRO A 307 -3.41 -33.53 -39.43
CA PRO A 307 -4.47 -34.52 -39.17
C PRO A 307 -3.96 -35.95 -38.92
N GLY A 308 -2.64 -36.17 -38.87
CA GLY A 308 -1.99 -37.47 -38.67
C GLY A 308 -0.79 -37.37 -37.72
N PRO A 309 -0.06 -38.47 -37.45
CA PRO A 309 1.10 -38.43 -36.56
C PRO A 309 2.18 -37.47 -37.07
N LEU A 310 2.86 -36.82 -36.14
CA LEU A 310 4.06 -36.03 -36.42
C LEU A 310 5.24 -36.98 -36.73
N THR A 311 6.06 -36.60 -37.70
CA THR A 311 7.39 -37.15 -37.99
C THR A 311 8.38 -36.76 -36.88
N GLU A 312 9.57 -37.38 -36.83
CA GLU A 312 10.54 -37.05 -35.78
C GLU A 312 11.01 -35.60 -35.89
N GLU A 313 11.23 -35.10 -37.11
CA GLU A 313 11.61 -33.70 -37.37
C GLU A 313 10.50 -32.72 -36.94
N GLU A 314 9.23 -33.08 -37.16
CA GLU A 314 8.09 -32.30 -36.67
C GLU A 314 7.96 -32.36 -35.15
N TRP A 315 8.29 -33.50 -34.53
CA TRP A 315 8.36 -33.65 -33.08
C TRP A 315 9.47 -32.82 -32.46
N GLU A 316 10.64 -32.71 -33.08
CA GLU A 316 11.72 -31.81 -32.63
C GLU A 316 11.24 -30.36 -32.58
N ILE A 317 10.47 -29.92 -33.57
CA ILE A 317 9.87 -28.58 -33.59
C ILE A 317 8.81 -28.44 -32.49
N MET A 318 7.92 -29.44 -32.34
CA MET A 318 6.87 -29.43 -31.32
C MET A 318 7.46 -29.38 -29.90
N ARG A 319 8.53 -30.14 -29.61
CA ARG A 319 9.16 -30.19 -28.28
C ARG A 319 9.76 -28.86 -27.81
N ARG A 320 9.86 -27.86 -28.68
CA ARG A 320 10.37 -26.51 -28.33
C ARG A 320 9.32 -25.59 -27.72
N HIS A 321 8.02 -25.92 -27.82
CA HIS A 321 6.97 -25.03 -27.32
C HIS A 321 7.08 -24.72 -25.81
N PRO A 322 7.53 -25.61 -24.90
CA PRO A 322 7.66 -25.24 -23.49
C PRO A 322 8.74 -24.18 -23.28
N ASP A 323 9.87 -24.28 -24.00
CA ASP A 323 10.93 -23.28 -23.96
C ASP A 323 10.48 -21.94 -24.55
N ILE A 324 9.81 -21.96 -25.70
CA ILE A 324 9.27 -20.74 -26.34
C ILE A 324 8.26 -20.05 -25.42
N GLY A 325 7.33 -20.82 -24.83
CA GLY A 325 6.32 -20.30 -23.91
C GLY A 325 6.97 -19.73 -22.66
N ALA A 326 7.90 -20.46 -22.05
CA ALA A 326 8.62 -19.99 -20.88
C ALA A 326 9.48 -18.76 -21.14
N ASP A 327 10.14 -18.66 -22.30
CA ASP A 327 10.94 -17.49 -22.69
C ASP A 327 10.06 -16.26 -22.92
N MET A 328 8.88 -16.44 -23.52
CA MET A 328 7.88 -15.37 -23.67
C MET A 328 7.34 -14.90 -22.31
N ILE A 329 7.02 -15.84 -21.41
CA ILE A 329 6.52 -15.56 -20.07
C ILE A 329 7.58 -14.88 -19.21
N ALA A 330 8.84 -15.34 -19.27
CA ALA A 330 9.95 -14.82 -18.48
C ALA A 330 10.30 -13.36 -18.80
N GLN A 331 9.92 -12.85 -19.97
CA GLN A 331 10.07 -11.43 -20.30
C GLN A 331 9.14 -10.51 -19.50
N HIS A 332 8.12 -11.09 -18.85
CA HIS A 332 7.20 -10.36 -18.00
C HIS A 332 7.47 -10.67 -16.52
N SER A 333 7.98 -9.67 -15.78
CA SER A 333 8.37 -9.81 -14.35
C SER A 333 7.28 -10.46 -13.48
N ALA A 334 6.04 -10.01 -13.63
CA ALA A 334 4.89 -10.55 -12.89
C ALA A 334 4.61 -12.06 -13.11
N LEU A 335 5.09 -12.64 -14.21
CA LEU A 335 4.91 -14.06 -14.55
C LEU A 335 6.24 -14.82 -14.54
N ALA A 336 7.35 -14.20 -14.14
CA ALA A 336 8.66 -14.84 -14.17
C ALA A 336 8.73 -16.10 -13.28
N GLU A 337 7.99 -16.12 -12.16
CA GLU A 337 7.89 -17.30 -11.28
C GLU A 337 7.10 -18.46 -11.93
N VAL A 338 6.28 -18.17 -12.95
CA VAL A 338 5.49 -19.16 -13.71
C VAL A 338 6.33 -19.84 -14.80
N ALA A 339 7.30 -19.13 -15.38
CA ALA A 339 8.08 -19.62 -16.52
C ALA A 339 8.76 -20.99 -16.27
N PRO A 340 9.37 -21.29 -15.10
CA PRO A 340 9.95 -22.61 -14.85
C PRO A 340 8.90 -23.73 -14.80
N LEU A 341 7.68 -23.45 -14.34
CA LEU A 341 6.59 -24.43 -14.30
C LEU A 341 6.17 -24.78 -15.73
N VAL A 342 5.99 -23.76 -16.57
CA VAL A 342 5.67 -23.92 -17.99
C VAL A 342 6.82 -24.57 -18.75
N ARG A 343 8.08 -24.25 -18.47
CA ARG A 343 9.22 -24.85 -19.19
C ARG A 343 9.29 -26.37 -18.99
N HIS A 344 9.02 -26.83 -17.77
CA HIS A 344 9.31 -28.20 -17.35
C HIS A 344 8.06 -29.09 -17.22
N HIS A 345 6.89 -28.65 -17.67
CA HIS A 345 5.64 -29.42 -17.50
C HIS A 345 5.60 -30.74 -18.31
N HIS A 346 6.49 -30.89 -19.30
CA HIS A 346 6.69 -32.14 -20.06
C HIS A 346 7.88 -32.99 -19.59
N GLU A 347 8.54 -32.61 -18.49
CA GLU A 347 9.51 -33.48 -17.82
C GLU A 347 8.80 -34.71 -17.24
N ARG A 348 9.49 -35.85 -17.23
CA ARG A 348 8.96 -37.11 -16.69
C ARG A 348 9.73 -37.52 -15.46
N TRP A 349 9.04 -38.12 -14.50
CA TRP A 349 9.61 -38.51 -13.21
C TRP A 349 10.90 -39.34 -13.33
N ASP A 350 11.01 -40.21 -14.33
CA ASP A 350 12.18 -41.05 -14.60
C ASP A 350 13.34 -40.36 -15.33
N GLY A 351 13.15 -39.13 -15.82
CA GLY A 351 14.11 -38.36 -16.61
C GLY A 351 13.99 -38.53 -18.13
N SER A 352 12.99 -39.26 -18.63
CA SER A 352 12.76 -39.48 -20.07
C SER A 352 12.01 -38.33 -20.77
N GLY A 353 11.70 -37.26 -20.04
CA GLY A 353 10.97 -36.09 -20.54
C GLY A 353 11.87 -35.04 -21.22
N TYR A 354 11.28 -33.88 -21.50
CA TYR A 354 11.94 -32.74 -22.16
C TYR A 354 11.45 -31.43 -21.52
N PRO A 355 12.17 -30.29 -21.68
CA PRO A 355 13.36 -30.07 -22.50
C PRO A 355 14.71 -30.41 -21.86
N ALA A 356 14.80 -30.50 -20.53
CA ALA A 356 16.07 -30.63 -19.81
C ALA A 356 16.37 -32.03 -19.27
N GLY A 357 15.43 -32.98 -19.36
CA GLY A 357 15.61 -34.36 -18.91
C GLY A 357 15.74 -34.44 -17.38
N LEU A 358 15.02 -33.58 -16.67
CA LEU A 358 15.05 -33.51 -15.21
C LEU A 358 14.41 -34.77 -14.61
N LYS A 359 14.97 -35.26 -13.51
CA LYS A 359 14.53 -36.50 -12.85
C LYS A 359 14.08 -36.25 -11.41
N GLY A 360 12.98 -36.90 -11.03
CA GLY A 360 12.46 -36.92 -9.66
C GLY A 360 12.35 -35.52 -9.07
N ASP A 361 13.00 -35.33 -7.92
CA ASP A 361 12.86 -34.10 -7.15
C ASP A 361 13.47 -32.84 -7.78
N VAL A 362 14.23 -32.99 -8.86
CA VAL A 362 14.81 -31.88 -9.60
C VAL A 362 13.77 -31.16 -10.45
N ILE A 363 12.69 -31.85 -10.85
CA ILE A 363 11.58 -31.24 -11.59
C ILE A 363 10.86 -30.25 -10.67
N PRO A 364 10.58 -29.00 -11.07
CA PRO A 364 9.81 -28.06 -10.23
C PRO A 364 8.47 -28.68 -9.81
N PHE A 365 8.13 -28.61 -8.51
CA PHE A 365 6.95 -29.33 -7.99
C PHE A 365 5.64 -28.95 -8.71
N GLY A 366 5.46 -27.65 -9.01
CA GLY A 366 4.32 -27.20 -9.79
C GLY A 366 4.28 -27.77 -11.22
N ALA A 367 5.42 -27.97 -11.87
CA ALA A 367 5.48 -28.62 -13.19
C ALA A 367 5.05 -30.10 -13.13
N ARG A 368 5.32 -30.80 -12.02
CA ARG A 368 4.83 -32.17 -11.78
C ARG A 368 3.31 -32.21 -11.65
N ILE A 369 2.73 -31.19 -11.03
CA ILE A 369 1.27 -31.03 -10.93
C ILE A 369 0.67 -30.74 -12.31
N LEU A 370 1.26 -29.82 -13.08
CA LEU A 370 0.84 -29.50 -14.44
C LEU A 370 0.86 -30.74 -15.34
N SER A 371 1.93 -31.54 -15.28
CA SER A 371 2.07 -32.77 -16.07
C SER A 371 0.92 -33.74 -15.86
N VAL A 372 0.49 -33.93 -14.60
CA VAL A 372 -0.65 -34.80 -14.26
C VAL A 372 -1.96 -34.17 -14.71
N ALA A 373 -2.17 -32.87 -14.47
CA ALA A 373 -3.39 -32.16 -14.82
C ALA A 373 -3.63 -32.12 -16.34
N ASP A 374 -2.59 -31.79 -17.12
CA ASP A 374 -2.63 -31.77 -18.59
C ASP A 374 -2.90 -33.16 -19.16
N SER A 375 -2.16 -34.17 -18.70
CA SER A 375 -2.36 -35.55 -19.14
C SER A 375 -3.77 -36.06 -18.83
N PHE A 376 -4.30 -35.72 -17.65
CA PHE A 376 -5.65 -36.09 -17.25
C PHE A 376 -6.71 -35.45 -18.15
N ASP A 377 -6.63 -34.13 -18.40
CA ASP A 377 -7.58 -33.47 -19.30
C ASP A 377 -7.46 -34.02 -20.74
N THR A 378 -6.24 -34.28 -21.20
CA THR A 378 -5.96 -34.76 -22.56
C THR A 378 -6.55 -36.15 -22.84
N ILE A 379 -6.60 -37.05 -21.83
CA ILE A 379 -7.14 -38.41 -21.97
C ILE A 379 -8.64 -38.51 -21.63
N THR A 380 -9.16 -37.62 -20.77
CA THR A 380 -10.58 -37.65 -20.33
C THR A 380 -11.48 -36.65 -21.07
N GLY A 381 -10.90 -35.63 -21.71
CA GLY A 381 -11.63 -34.57 -22.41
C GLY A 381 -12.24 -35.00 -23.75
N ALA A 382 -13.40 -34.44 -24.08
CA ALA A 382 -14.04 -34.61 -25.39
C ALA A 382 -13.36 -33.72 -26.44
N ARG A 383 -12.85 -34.30 -27.54
CA ARG A 383 -12.24 -33.54 -28.64
C ARG A 383 -13.30 -33.19 -29.67
N LEU A 384 -13.20 -32.00 -30.29
CA LEU A 384 -14.14 -31.51 -31.33
C LEU A 384 -14.40 -32.49 -32.49
N TYR A 385 -13.51 -33.47 -32.70
CA TYR A 385 -13.64 -34.51 -33.73
C TYR A 385 -13.37 -35.95 -33.21
N ARG A 386 -13.30 -36.17 -31.88
CA ARG A 386 -13.03 -37.51 -31.31
C ARG A 386 -13.71 -37.66 -29.94
N ARG A 387 -14.50 -38.72 -29.76
CA ARG A 387 -15.04 -39.09 -28.43
C ARG A 387 -13.89 -39.24 -27.43
N SER A 388 -14.15 -38.88 -26.17
CA SER A 388 -13.18 -39.04 -25.08
C SER A 388 -12.60 -40.46 -25.08
N LEU A 389 -11.29 -40.57 -24.88
CA LEU A 389 -10.57 -41.84 -24.94
C LEU A 389 -10.84 -42.69 -23.68
N MET A 390 -11.15 -42.05 -22.55
CA MET A 390 -11.32 -42.68 -21.24
C MET A 390 -12.33 -41.91 -20.38
N THR A 391 -13.09 -42.63 -19.56
CA THR A 391 -13.84 -42.02 -18.44
C THR A 391 -12.88 -41.43 -17.40
N PRO A 392 -13.34 -40.51 -16.52
CA PRO A 392 -12.48 -39.96 -15.46
C PRO A 392 -11.78 -41.03 -14.62
N ILE A 393 -12.49 -42.08 -14.20
CA ILE A 393 -11.91 -43.16 -13.40
C ILE A 393 -10.86 -43.95 -14.20
N GLU A 394 -11.14 -44.30 -15.46
CA GLU A 394 -10.17 -44.96 -16.34
C GLU A 394 -8.91 -44.10 -16.56
N GLY A 395 -9.08 -42.78 -16.65
CA GLY A 395 -7.97 -41.82 -16.74
C GLY A 395 -7.11 -41.81 -15.47
N VAL A 396 -7.71 -41.80 -14.28
CA VAL A 396 -6.98 -41.89 -13.00
C VAL A 396 -6.20 -43.20 -12.90
N GLU A 397 -6.80 -44.31 -13.32
CA GLU A 397 -6.13 -45.61 -13.34
C GLU A 397 -4.98 -45.67 -14.34
N ASP A 398 -5.13 -45.08 -15.53
CA ASP A 398 -4.05 -45.01 -16.53
C ASP A 398 -2.85 -44.20 -16.04
N ILE A 399 -3.10 -43.04 -15.43
CA ILE A 399 -2.06 -42.23 -14.79
C ILE A 399 -1.44 -42.99 -13.61
N SER A 400 -2.25 -43.68 -12.80
CA SER A 400 -1.76 -44.49 -11.67
C SER A 400 -0.78 -45.58 -12.10
N ARG A 401 -1.02 -46.24 -13.24
CA ARG A 401 -0.11 -47.27 -13.78
C ARG A 401 1.27 -46.71 -14.16
N ARG A 402 1.38 -45.40 -14.39
CA ARG A 402 2.63 -44.72 -14.78
C ARG A 402 3.24 -43.90 -13.64
N ALA A 403 2.72 -44.03 -12.42
CA ALA A 403 3.32 -43.45 -11.24
C ALA A 403 4.75 -43.97 -11.04
N ASN A 404 5.66 -43.14 -10.52
CA ASN A 404 7.11 -43.42 -10.42
C ASN A 404 7.86 -43.60 -11.75
N GLN A 405 7.18 -43.49 -12.89
CA GLN A 405 7.82 -43.54 -14.20
C GLN A 405 7.64 -42.19 -14.89
N TRP A 406 6.41 -41.77 -15.13
CA TRP A 406 6.12 -40.50 -15.78
C TRP A 406 5.68 -39.44 -14.78
N TYR A 407 4.92 -39.84 -13.75
CA TYR A 407 4.30 -38.92 -12.81
C TYR A 407 4.83 -39.08 -11.38
N ASP A 408 4.88 -37.97 -10.65
CA ASP A 408 5.18 -37.93 -9.21
C ASP A 408 4.07 -38.69 -8.43
N PRO A 409 4.41 -39.73 -7.65
CA PRO A 409 3.42 -40.52 -6.91
C PRO A 409 2.57 -39.71 -5.94
N ASN A 410 3.10 -38.64 -5.36
CA ASN A 410 2.35 -37.80 -4.43
C ASN A 410 1.22 -37.06 -5.15
N VAL A 411 1.48 -36.58 -6.36
CA VAL A 411 0.48 -35.89 -7.19
C VAL A 411 -0.56 -36.88 -7.71
N VAL A 412 -0.14 -38.10 -8.08
CA VAL A 412 -1.07 -39.17 -8.48
C VAL A 412 -1.98 -39.57 -7.31
N ASP A 413 -1.46 -39.67 -6.08
CA ASP A 413 -2.27 -39.92 -4.90
C ASP A 413 -3.30 -38.80 -4.66
N ALA A 414 -2.89 -37.53 -4.82
CA ALA A 414 -3.82 -36.40 -4.74
C ALA A 414 -4.93 -36.52 -5.79
N LEU A 415 -4.61 -36.90 -7.03
CA LEU A 415 -5.60 -37.15 -8.08
C LEU A 415 -6.55 -38.30 -7.70
N ARG A 416 -6.01 -39.43 -7.21
CA ARG A 416 -6.81 -40.57 -6.74
C ARG A 416 -7.78 -40.16 -5.64
N GLU A 417 -7.30 -39.39 -4.67
CA GLU A 417 -8.11 -38.91 -3.55
C GLU A 417 -9.22 -37.95 -4.00
N LEU A 418 -8.94 -37.04 -4.94
CA LEU A 418 -9.96 -36.16 -5.53
C LEU A 418 -11.08 -36.95 -6.23
N HIS A 419 -10.75 -38.13 -6.77
CA HIS A 419 -11.70 -39.02 -7.44
C HIS A 419 -12.19 -40.18 -6.56
N GLY A 420 -11.98 -40.13 -5.24
CA GLY A 420 -12.52 -41.09 -4.27
C GLY A 420 -11.83 -42.47 -4.24
N LEU A 421 -10.61 -42.58 -4.79
CA LEU A 421 -9.80 -43.80 -4.78
C LEU A 421 -8.76 -43.75 -3.64
N PRO A 422 -8.38 -44.91 -3.05
CA PRO A 422 -7.37 -44.95 -1.99
C PRO A 422 -5.97 -44.64 -2.53
N PRO A 423 -5.06 -44.08 -1.71
CA PRO A 423 -3.68 -43.80 -2.11
C PRO A 423 -2.90 -45.09 -2.42
N MET A 424 -1.85 -44.98 -3.22
CA MET A 424 -1.02 -46.10 -3.66
C MET A 424 -0.02 -46.53 -2.58
N GLU A 425 0.22 -47.84 -2.42
CA GLU A 425 1.33 -48.33 -1.60
C GLU A 425 2.66 -48.14 -2.35
N VAL A 426 3.40 -47.08 -2.01
CA VAL A 426 4.69 -46.74 -2.63
C VAL A 426 5.80 -46.74 -1.58
N LEU A 427 6.84 -47.53 -1.79
CA LEU A 427 8.07 -47.54 -0.99
C LEU A 427 8.93 -46.31 -1.33
N ASN A 428 9.46 -45.61 -0.30
CA ASN A 428 10.27 -44.39 -0.41
C ASN A 428 9.55 -43.21 -1.08
N ARG A 429 8.51 -42.69 -0.42
CA ARG A 429 7.78 -41.50 -0.88
C ARG A 429 8.66 -40.23 -0.80
N PRO A 430 8.72 -39.39 -1.85
CA PRO A 430 9.35 -38.08 -1.78
C PRO A 430 8.66 -37.21 -0.73
N GLU A 431 9.41 -36.34 -0.04
CA GLU A 431 8.82 -35.38 0.90
C GLU A 431 7.95 -34.37 0.14
N VAL A 432 6.66 -34.37 0.42
CA VAL A 432 5.76 -33.30 -0.03
C VAL A 432 6.09 -32.05 0.79
N PRO A 433 6.28 -30.87 0.17
CA PRO A 433 6.39 -29.62 0.89
C PRO A 433 5.05 -29.31 1.61
N ARG A 434 4.89 -29.83 2.83
CA ARG A 434 3.69 -29.62 3.65
C ARG A 434 3.77 -28.32 4.44
N ARG A 435 2.59 -27.81 4.82
CA ARG A 435 2.42 -26.62 5.66
C ARG A 435 3.21 -26.71 6.99
N ILE A 436 4.22 -25.84 7.16
CA ILE A 436 5.06 -25.79 8.37
C ILE A 436 4.29 -25.11 9.54
N THR A 437 4.09 -25.83 10.65
CA THR A 437 3.37 -25.31 11.84
C THR A 437 4.29 -24.52 12.79
N THR A 438 3.73 -23.53 13.49
CA THR A 438 4.46 -22.66 14.45
C THR A 438 5.16 -23.43 15.55
N LEU A 439 4.46 -24.40 16.17
CA LEU A 439 4.99 -25.24 17.26
C LEU A 439 6.20 -26.07 16.82
N ARG A 440 6.21 -26.56 15.57
CA ARG A 440 7.33 -27.33 15.02
C ARG A 440 8.57 -26.45 14.83
N VAL A 441 8.41 -25.23 14.32
CA VAL A 441 9.52 -24.27 14.15
C VAL A 441 10.17 -23.94 15.50
N LEU A 442 9.37 -23.67 16.54
CA LEU A 442 9.90 -23.31 17.86
C LEU A 442 10.65 -24.47 18.53
N ARG A 443 10.09 -25.69 18.51
CA ARG A 443 10.72 -26.86 19.12
C ARG A 443 12.00 -27.30 18.40
N ALA A 444 12.02 -27.20 17.07
CA ALA A 444 13.17 -27.63 16.28
C ALA A 444 14.35 -26.65 16.34
N ASN A 445 14.13 -25.38 16.70
CA ASN A 445 15.15 -24.32 16.64
C ASN A 445 15.29 -23.59 17.98
N PRO A 446 16.06 -24.12 18.96
CA PRO A 446 16.18 -23.54 20.30
C PRO A 446 16.82 -22.14 20.29
N GLY A 447 17.81 -21.89 19.43
CA GLY A 447 18.43 -20.56 19.31
C GLY A 447 17.44 -19.49 18.81
N PHE A 448 16.56 -19.85 17.88
CA PHE A 448 15.46 -18.99 17.45
C PHE A 448 14.46 -18.75 18.58
N SER A 449 14.11 -19.78 19.35
CA SER A 449 13.21 -19.64 20.51
C SER A 449 13.77 -18.69 21.58
N SER A 450 15.08 -18.75 21.88
CA SER A 450 15.74 -17.79 22.77
C SER A 450 15.73 -16.37 22.22
N LEU A 451 16.01 -16.19 20.92
CA LEU A 451 15.95 -14.88 20.27
C LEU A 451 14.52 -14.30 20.33
N LEU A 452 13.51 -15.13 20.06
CA LEU A 452 12.11 -14.75 20.12
C LEU A 452 11.70 -14.30 21.53
N ALA A 453 12.14 -15.02 22.57
CA ALA A 453 11.91 -14.64 23.96
C ALA A 453 12.54 -13.28 24.29
N ALA A 454 13.78 -13.04 23.85
CA ALA A 454 14.44 -11.75 24.04
C ALA A 454 13.71 -10.61 23.32
N ILE A 455 13.27 -10.84 22.07
CA ILE A 455 12.44 -9.88 21.32
C ILE A 455 11.16 -9.58 22.10
N GLY A 456 10.40 -10.61 22.48
CA GLY A 456 9.14 -10.46 23.20
C GLY A 456 9.29 -9.69 24.50
N ILE A 457 10.33 -9.96 25.28
CA ILE A 457 10.60 -9.22 26.54
C ILE A 457 10.94 -7.76 26.25
N SER A 458 11.85 -7.48 25.31
CA SER A 458 12.21 -6.09 24.98
C SER A 458 11.02 -5.29 24.41
N SER A 459 10.18 -5.92 23.57
CA SER A 459 9.01 -5.27 22.96
C SER A 459 7.86 -5.06 23.96
N LEU A 460 7.85 -5.78 25.08
CA LEU A 460 6.91 -5.56 26.18
C LEU A 460 7.23 -4.27 26.94
N GLY A 461 8.51 -3.88 26.98
CA GLY A 461 8.97 -2.69 27.68
C GLY A 461 8.85 -1.39 26.87
N ASP A 462 9.04 -1.44 25.55
CA ASP A 462 8.95 -0.26 24.65
C ASP A 462 7.72 0.64 24.91
N PRO A 463 6.48 0.10 25.08
CA PRO A 463 5.30 0.88 25.43
C PRO A 463 5.42 1.64 26.75
N LEU A 464 6.10 1.09 27.75
CA LEU A 464 6.25 1.71 29.07
C LEU A 464 7.04 3.02 28.97
N THR A 465 8.17 2.99 28.26
CA THR A 465 8.98 4.19 28.00
C THR A 465 8.24 5.20 27.14
N GLN A 466 7.52 4.75 26.11
CA GLN A 466 6.72 5.63 25.26
C GLN A 466 5.65 6.36 26.10
N VAL A 467 4.85 5.61 26.85
CA VAL A 467 3.80 6.16 27.72
C VAL A 467 4.41 7.14 28.72
N ALA A 468 5.51 6.76 29.39
CA ALA A 468 6.17 7.60 30.37
C ALA A 468 6.68 8.93 29.80
N ALA A 469 7.39 8.86 28.66
CA ALA A 469 7.97 10.04 28.02
C ALA A 469 6.89 11.00 27.52
N LEU A 470 5.86 10.49 26.85
CA LEU A 470 4.80 11.32 26.27
C LEU A 470 3.92 11.95 27.35
N ILE A 471 3.56 11.19 28.40
CA ILE A 471 2.87 11.72 29.58
C ILE A 471 3.70 12.82 30.24
N ALA A 472 5.00 12.60 30.45
CA ALA A 472 5.86 13.60 31.08
C ALA A 472 5.95 14.88 30.23
N ILE A 473 6.05 14.78 28.91
CA ILE A 473 6.00 15.96 28.01
C ILE A 473 4.65 16.67 28.14
N TYR A 474 3.54 15.96 27.98
CA TYR A 474 2.22 16.58 27.91
C TYR A 474 1.73 17.11 29.26
N ALA A 475 2.02 16.42 30.36
CA ALA A 475 1.64 16.88 31.70
C ALA A 475 2.30 18.21 32.06
N ASN A 476 3.54 18.44 31.61
CA ASN A 476 4.30 19.68 31.86
C ASN A 476 3.97 20.81 30.89
N THR A 477 3.55 20.51 29.66
CA THR A 477 3.38 21.52 28.60
C THR A 477 1.94 21.81 28.24
N ARG A 478 1.05 20.82 28.38
CA ARG A 478 -0.32 20.81 27.85
C ARG A 478 -0.41 21.16 26.36
N ASP A 479 0.68 20.90 25.61
CA ASP A 479 0.79 21.26 24.20
C ASP A 479 1.11 20.02 23.35
N ALA A 480 0.14 19.61 22.53
CA ALA A 480 0.29 18.49 21.62
C ALA A 480 1.37 18.69 20.55
N ARG A 481 1.80 19.94 20.28
CA ARG A 481 2.91 20.23 19.37
C ARG A 481 4.25 19.71 19.91
N ILE A 482 4.45 19.77 21.22
CA ILE A 482 5.68 19.31 21.86
C ILE A 482 5.70 17.78 21.95
N VAL A 483 4.53 17.15 22.14
CA VAL A 483 4.36 15.69 22.01
C VAL A 483 4.71 15.23 20.59
N ALA A 484 4.19 15.92 19.58
CA ALA A 484 4.53 15.68 18.19
C ALA A 484 6.04 15.82 17.93
N LEU A 485 6.70 16.83 18.52
CA LEU A 485 8.15 17.00 18.44
C LEU A 485 8.90 15.78 19.00
N GLY A 486 8.44 15.18 20.10
CA GLY A 486 9.02 13.96 20.66
C GLY A 486 9.03 12.80 19.65
N PHE A 487 7.90 12.54 19.00
CA PHE A 487 7.80 11.54 17.94
C PHE A 487 8.65 11.87 16.70
N ILE A 488 8.67 13.15 16.28
CA ILE A 488 9.49 13.60 15.14
C ILE A 488 10.98 13.36 15.43
N ILE A 489 11.45 13.63 16.64
CA ILE A 489 12.82 13.38 17.06
C ILE A 489 13.17 11.89 16.96
N GLN A 490 12.27 10.99 17.39
CA GLN A 490 12.48 9.55 17.25
C GLN A 490 12.55 9.12 15.77
N ALA A 491 11.68 9.67 14.91
CA ALA A 491 11.68 9.39 13.48
C ALA A 491 12.97 9.89 12.80
N ILE A 492 13.43 11.10 13.13
CA ILE A 492 14.69 11.66 12.62
C ILE A 492 15.87 10.81 13.07
N ALA A 493 15.92 10.39 14.34
CA ALA A 493 16.97 9.50 14.85
C ALA A 493 17.02 8.20 14.04
N THR A 494 15.85 7.61 13.80
CA THR A 494 15.71 6.38 13.01
C THR A 494 16.21 6.56 11.59
N ILE A 495 15.79 7.63 10.89
CA ILE A 495 16.23 7.94 9.51
C ILE A 495 17.75 8.16 9.47
N ALA A 496 18.28 8.97 10.39
CA ALA A 496 19.69 9.30 10.44
C ALA A 496 20.54 8.02 10.63
N VAL A 497 20.17 7.17 11.59
CA VAL A 497 20.94 5.96 11.89
C VAL A 497 20.77 4.89 10.81
N THR A 498 19.57 4.65 10.31
CA THR A 498 19.37 3.68 9.22
C THR A 498 20.12 4.09 7.94
N SER A 499 20.20 5.39 7.65
CA SER A 499 20.93 5.91 6.49
C SER A 499 22.45 5.92 6.67
N LEU A 500 22.95 6.25 7.86
CA LEU A 500 24.38 6.45 8.13
C LEU A 500 25.09 5.20 8.66
N ALA A 501 24.41 4.40 9.48
CA ALA A 501 25.03 3.31 10.23
C ALA A 501 24.76 1.91 9.63
N GLY A 502 23.80 1.75 8.71
CA GLY A 502 23.41 0.44 8.18
C GLY A 502 24.58 -0.40 7.66
N GLY A 503 25.41 0.17 6.79
CA GLY A 503 26.58 -0.53 6.23
C GLY A 503 27.74 -0.74 7.22
N ILE A 504 27.75 -0.03 8.35
CA ILE A 504 28.76 -0.18 9.41
C ILE A 504 28.32 -1.28 10.38
N VAL A 505 27.04 -1.29 10.76
CA VAL A 505 26.42 -2.26 11.67
C VAL A 505 26.54 -3.69 11.13
N ASP A 506 26.37 -3.88 9.81
CA ASP A 506 26.50 -5.20 9.17
C ASP A 506 27.90 -5.82 9.31
N ARG A 507 28.94 -4.99 9.52
CA ARG A 507 30.33 -5.43 9.70
C ARG A 507 30.66 -5.86 11.12
N LEU A 508 29.81 -5.51 12.10
CA LEU A 508 30.04 -5.81 13.50
C LEU A 508 29.45 -7.17 13.88
N PRO A 509 30.05 -7.88 14.87
CA PRO A 509 29.47 -9.11 15.40
C PRO A 509 28.13 -8.79 16.11
N ARG A 510 27.03 -9.33 15.59
CA ARG A 510 25.67 -8.93 16.02
C ARG A 510 25.41 -9.21 17.50
N ARG A 511 25.95 -10.32 18.03
CA ARG A 511 25.77 -10.69 19.44
C ARG A 511 26.30 -9.61 20.38
N GLY A 512 27.57 -9.21 20.23
CA GLY A 512 28.18 -8.18 21.07
C GLY A 512 27.51 -6.81 20.90
N LEU A 513 27.19 -6.47 19.65
CA LEU A 513 26.51 -5.21 19.33
C LEU A 513 25.12 -5.11 19.99
N VAL A 514 24.27 -6.12 19.81
CA VAL A 514 22.90 -6.12 20.36
C VAL A 514 22.94 -6.10 21.89
N VAL A 515 23.76 -6.94 22.52
CA VAL A 515 23.88 -6.97 23.99
C VAL A 515 24.35 -5.62 24.54
N GLY A 516 25.42 -5.05 23.97
CA GLY A 516 25.96 -3.77 24.44
C GLY A 516 24.95 -2.63 24.30
N LEU A 517 24.22 -2.59 23.19
CA LEU A 517 23.21 -1.58 22.93
C LEU A 517 21.96 -1.74 23.80
N GLU A 518 21.51 -2.96 24.09
CA GLU A 518 20.39 -3.19 25.02
C GLU A 518 20.75 -2.81 26.46
N LEU A 519 21.97 -3.11 26.91
CA LEU A 519 22.47 -2.65 28.20
C LEU A 519 22.60 -1.12 28.26
N LEU A 520 23.01 -0.49 27.15
CA LEU A 520 23.04 0.96 27.05
C LEU A 520 21.63 1.58 27.12
N ARG A 521 20.62 0.97 26.49
CA ARG A 521 19.22 1.39 26.64
C ARG A 521 18.77 1.27 28.09
N ALA A 522 19.03 0.14 28.73
CA ALA A 522 18.70 -0.08 30.14
C ALA A 522 19.34 0.99 31.04
N ALA A 523 20.64 1.23 30.90
CA ALA A 523 21.36 2.26 31.66
C ALA A 523 20.81 3.67 31.40
N THR A 524 20.51 3.98 30.14
CA THR A 524 19.91 5.26 29.75
C THR A 524 18.57 5.46 30.43
N LEU A 525 17.70 4.44 30.46
CA LEU A 525 16.38 4.52 31.09
C LEU A 525 16.45 4.65 32.61
N VAL A 526 17.40 3.97 33.27
CA VAL A 526 17.66 4.18 34.70
C VAL A 526 18.11 5.61 34.97
N ALA A 527 19.04 6.14 34.17
CA ALA A 527 19.47 7.54 34.29
C ALA A 527 18.31 8.52 34.03
N THR A 528 17.47 8.21 33.04
CA THR A 528 16.28 8.99 32.67
C THR A 528 15.33 9.16 33.85
N ALA A 529 15.04 8.06 34.57
CA ALA A 529 14.18 8.09 35.76
C ALA A 529 14.71 9.02 36.87
N LEU A 530 16.03 9.22 36.95
CA LEU A 530 16.66 10.11 37.94
C LEU A 530 16.74 11.58 37.46
N LEU A 531 16.85 11.80 36.15
CA LEU A 531 17.10 13.12 35.57
C LEU A 531 15.83 13.91 35.25
N ILE A 532 14.75 13.25 34.85
CA ILE A 532 13.50 13.93 34.44
C ILE A 532 12.87 14.72 35.58
N GLY A 533 13.06 14.30 36.83
CA GLY A 533 12.59 15.04 37.99
C GLY A 533 13.23 16.43 38.15
N ARG A 534 14.37 16.69 37.48
CA ARG A 534 15.04 18.00 37.48
C ARG A 534 14.64 18.87 36.30
N ASP A 535 14.62 18.31 35.10
CA ASP A 535 14.19 19.00 33.88
C ASP A 535 13.56 18.01 32.90
N TRP A 536 12.26 18.19 32.62
CA TRP A 536 11.51 17.33 31.70
C TRP A 536 12.03 17.43 30.26
N ARG A 537 12.70 18.53 29.88
CA ARG A 537 13.21 18.75 28.51
C ARG A 537 14.29 17.75 28.13
N LEU A 538 14.97 17.15 29.11
CA LEU A 538 15.96 16.09 28.91
C LEU A 538 15.35 14.84 28.25
N ILE A 539 14.03 14.67 28.28
CA ILE A 539 13.33 13.59 27.56
C ILE A 539 13.63 13.63 26.06
N LEU A 540 13.66 14.81 25.44
CA LEU A 540 13.82 14.93 23.97
C LEU A 540 15.15 14.33 23.46
N PRO A 541 16.34 14.70 23.98
CA PRO A 541 17.59 14.07 23.56
C PRO A 541 17.67 12.59 23.97
N ILE A 542 17.02 12.17 25.06
CA ILE A 542 16.93 10.77 25.47
C ILE A 542 16.12 9.96 24.45
N LEU A 543 14.97 10.47 24.01
CA LEU A 543 14.15 9.84 22.96
C LEU A 543 14.93 9.69 21.65
N PHE A 544 15.74 10.70 21.29
CA PHE A 544 16.65 10.59 20.14
C PHE A 544 17.62 9.42 20.31
N LEU A 545 18.31 9.34 21.46
CA LEU A 545 19.28 8.28 21.73
C LEU A 545 18.64 6.90 21.73
N LEU A 546 17.49 6.72 22.40
CA LEU A 546 16.79 5.44 22.46
C LEU A 546 16.31 5.00 21.06
N ALA A 547 15.76 5.92 20.27
CA ALA A 547 15.34 5.63 18.90
C ALA A 547 16.53 5.31 17.98
N ALA A 548 17.65 6.02 18.13
CA ALA A 548 18.90 5.74 17.43
C ALA A 548 19.42 4.32 17.74
N ILE A 549 19.39 3.91 19.01
CA ILE A 549 19.79 2.55 19.39
C ILE A 549 18.81 1.51 18.81
N ASN A 550 17.50 1.74 18.93
CA ASN A 550 16.47 0.84 18.43
C ASN A 550 16.56 0.62 16.91
N ALA A 551 16.92 1.67 16.16
CA ALA A 551 17.17 1.64 14.72
C ALA A 551 18.33 0.73 14.30
N ILE A 552 19.21 0.34 15.23
CA ILE A 552 20.29 -0.64 15.02
C ILE A 552 19.88 -2.02 15.53
N VAL A 553 19.35 -2.07 16.76
CA VAL A 553 19.07 -3.32 17.48
C VAL A 553 18.01 -4.16 16.78
N GLN A 554 16.89 -3.55 16.36
CA GLN A 554 15.77 -4.30 15.77
C GLN A 554 16.15 -4.94 14.43
N PRO A 555 16.75 -4.22 13.46
CA PRO A 555 17.26 -4.85 12.24
C PRO A 555 18.30 -5.93 12.51
N ALA A 556 19.20 -5.74 13.48
CA ALA A 556 20.21 -6.74 13.83
C ALA A 556 19.59 -8.04 14.38
N LYS A 557 18.55 -7.95 15.22
CA LYS A 557 17.79 -9.12 15.71
C LYS A 557 17.09 -9.85 14.55
N GLN A 558 16.45 -9.12 13.63
CA GLN A 558 15.80 -9.72 12.46
C GLN A 558 16.79 -10.38 11.49
N ALA A 559 17.93 -9.74 11.24
CA ALA A 559 18.98 -10.26 10.36
C ALA A 559 19.65 -11.55 10.89
N ALA A 560 19.48 -11.88 12.17
CA ALA A 560 19.98 -13.14 12.74
C ALA A 560 19.08 -14.34 12.44
N ILE A 561 17.80 -14.13 12.09
CA ILE A 561 16.80 -15.21 11.92
C ILE A 561 17.24 -16.25 10.87
N PRO A 562 17.74 -15.89 9.67
CA PRO A 562 18.17 -16.88 8.67
C PRO A 562 19.34 -17.77 9.13
N GLY A 563 20.10 -17.35 10.14
CA GLY A 563 21.17 -18.15 10.73
C GLY A 563 20.69 -19.09 11.85
N LEU A 564 19.44 -18.97 12.29
CA LEU A 564 18.86 -19.72 13.40
C LEU A 564 17.75 -20.69 13.00
N VAL A 565 17.25 -20.62 11.76
CA VAL A 565 16.23 -21.52 11.20
C VAL A 565 16.59 -21.94 9.77
N PRO A 566 16.18 -23.14 9.31
CA PRO A 566 16.35 -23.56 7.91
C PRO A 566 15.70 -22.59 6.92
N ALA A 567 16.23 -22.49 5.69
CA ALA A 567 15.78 -21.53 4.67
C ALA A 567 14.26 -21.57 4.40
N GLY A 568 13.67 -22.78 4.32
CA GLY A 568 12.22 -22.96 4.14
C GLY A 568 11.35 -22.53 5.33
N GLN A 569 11.95 -22.25 6.50
CA GLN A 569 11.25 -21.83 7.73
C GLN A 569 11.37 -20.32 8.02
N VAL A 570 12.22 -19.58 7.29
CA VAL A 570 12.51 -18.16 7.55
C VAL A 570 11.25 -17.30 7.48
N GLY A 571 10.39 -17.50 6.48
CA GLY A 571 9.14 -16.76 6.35
C GLY A 571 8.22 -16.95 7.57
N LYS A 572 8.08 -18.20 8.03
CA LYS A 572 7.29 -18.52 9.22
C LYS A 572 7.89 -17.93 10.50
N ALA A 573 9.22 -18.00 10.65
CA ALA A 573 9.95 -17.42 11.77
C ALA A 573 9.73 -15.89 11.86
N ASN A 574 9.83 -15.18 10.74
CA ASN A 574 9.53 -13.75 10.68
C ASN A 574 8.08 -13.43 11.08
N ALA A 575 7.11 -14.22 10.61
CA ALA A 575 5.70 -14.05 10.99
C ALA A 575 5.48 -14.25 12.51
N ILE A 576 6.15 -15.23 13.12
CA ILE A 576 6.10 -15.46 14.57
C ILE A 576 6.68 -14.24 15.32
N VAL A 577 7.84 -13.73 14.89
CA VAL A 577 8.47 -12.54 15.49
C VAL A 577 7.56 -11.32 15.43
N ALA A 578 6.92 -11.08 14.28
CA ALA A 578 5.97 -9.98 14.12
C ALA A 578 4.79 -10.12 15.10
N ALA A 579 4.16 -11.30 15.15
CA ALA A 579 3.03 -11.56 16.05
C ALA A 579 3.42 -11.42 17.54
N THR A 580 4.59 -11.93 17.94
CA THR A 580 5.12 -11.78 19.30
C THR A 580 5.37 -10.32 19.64
N THR A 581 5.92 -9.53 18.73
CA THR A 581 6.17 -8.09 18.94
C THR A 581 4.87 -7.32 19.17
N MET A 582 3.85 -7.61 18.37
CA MET A 582 2.54 -6.95 18.48
C MET A 582 1.81 -7.31 19.77
N LEU A 583 1.82 -8.60 20.15
CA LEU A 583 1.23 -9.07 21.39
C LEU A 583 1.96 -8.49 22.61
N ALA A 584 3.30 -8.50 22.60
CA ALA A 584 4.12 -7.94 23.66
C ALA A 584 3.85 -6.43 23.84
N GLY A 585 3.75 -5.68 22.73
CA GLY A 585 3.40 -4.26 22.77
C GLY A 585 2.03 -4.00 23.40
N ALA A 586 1.00 -4.78 23.02
CA ALA A 586 -0.32 -4.67 23.64
C ALA A 586 -0.26 -4.95 25.16
N VAL A 587 0.42 -6.03 25.56
CA VAL A 587 0.62 -6.35 26.98
C VAL A 587 1.37 -5.22 27.70
N GLY A 588 2.39 -4.62 27.06
CA GLY A 588 3.13 -3.48 27.59
C GLY A 588 2.26 -2.26 27.88
N PHE A 589 1.37 -1.87 26.96
CA PHE A 589 0.40 -0.79 27.21
C PHE A 589 -0.56 -1.11 28.36
N GLY A 590 -0.99 -2.38 28.49
CA GLY A 590 -1.80 -2.83 29.62
C GLY A 590 -1.04 -2.77 30.95
N LEU A 591 0.23 -3.15 30.96
CA LEU A 591 1.10 -3.05 32.13
C LEU A 591 1.33 -1.59 32.53
N ALA A 592 1.57 -0.69 31.57
CA ALA A 592 1.70 0.74 31.85
C ALA A 592 0.43 1.32 32.47
N ALA A 593 -0.75 0.96 31.95
CA ALA A 593 -2.04 1.37 32.52
C ALA A 593 -2.20 0.87 33.96
N GLY A 594 -1.89 -0.41 34.23
CA GLY A 594 -1.96 -1.00 35.56
C GLY A 594 -0.98 -0.38 36.56
N ILE A 595 0.24 -0.04 36.12
CA ILE A 595 1.23 0.66 36.94
C ILE A 595 0.74 2.07 37.27
N LEU A 596 0.23 2.81 36.28
CA LEU A 596 -0.29 4.18 36.48
C LEU A 596 -1.55 4.21 37.35
N SER A 597 -2.39 3.18 37.29
CA SER A 597 -3.57 3.07 38.16
C SER A 597 -3.17 2.90 39.64
N LYS A 598 -2.12 2.13 39.93
CA LYS A 598 -1.60 1.92 41.30
C LYS A 598 -0.66 3.01 41.79
N PHE A 599 0.13 3.60 40.88
CA PHE A 599 1.14 4.61 41.18
C PHE A 599 1.00 5.83 40.24
N PRO A 600 -0.07 6.63 40.35
CA PRO A 600 -0.42 7.66 39.36
C PRO A 600 0.62 8.77 39.21
N THR A 601 1.43 9.00 40.24
CA THR A 601 2.45 10.06 40.28
C THR A 601 3.85 9.57 39.93
N SER A 602 4.07 8.26 39.78
CA SER A 602 5.41 7.68 39.61
C SER A 602 5.69 7.23 38.17
N ILE A 603 5.75 8.20 37.26
CA ILE A 603 6.16 7.97 35.85
C ILE A 603 7.56 7.32 35.78
N ASN A 604 8.42 7.60 36.76
CA ASN A 604 9.76 7.02 36.89
C ASN A 604 9.74 5.49 36.99
N THR A 605 8.70 4.91 37.59
CA THR A 605 8.57 3.44 37.71
C THR A 605 8.46 2.77 36.34
N LEU A 606 7.86 3.43 35.35
CA LEU A 606 7.75 2.91 33.99
C LEU A 606 9.11 2.81 33.28
N PHE A 607 9.96 3.84 33.42
CA PHE A 607 11.32 3.82 32.86
C PHE A 607 12.18 2.73 33.51
N ILE A 608 12.07 2.53 34.83
CA ILE A 608 12.79 1.46 35.53
C ILE A 608 12.27 0.08 35.12
N ALA A 609 10.96 -0.09 35.01
CA ALA A 609 10.36 -1.34 34.55
C ALA A 609 10.87 -1.70 33.15
N ASP A 610 10.91 -0.74 32.23
CA ASP A 610 11.43 -0.96 30.88
C ASP A 610 12.93 -1.26 30.87
N ALA A 611 13.73 -0.56 31.69
CA ALA A 611 15.15 -0.84 31.83
C ALA A 611 15.44 -2.31 32.19
N MET A 612 14.60 -2.92 33.04
CA MET A 612 14.71 -4.34 33.38
C MET A 612 14.40 -5.25 32.18
N THR A 613 13.49 -4.86 31.28
CA THR A 613 13.18 -5.66 30.10
C THR A 613 14.37 -5.76 29.15
N PHE A 614 15.06 -4.64 28.87
CA PHE A 614 16.25 -4.65 28.02
C PHE A 614 17.43 -5.37 28.66
N ALA A 615 17.62 -5.22 29.99
CA ALA A 615 18.64 -5.97 30.71
C ALA A 615 18.41 -7.48 30.63
N LEU A 616 17.17 -7.94 30.83
CA LEU A 616 16.80 -9.34 30.71
C LEU A 616 16.93 -9.87 29.27
N ALA A 617 16.50 -9.08 28.28
CA ALA A 617 16.68 -9.43 26.88
C ALA A 617 18.16 -9.58 26.51
N ALA A 618 19.03 -8.69 27.02
CA ALA A 618 20.48 -8.78 26.84
C ALA A 618 21.05 -10.08 27.45
N VAL A 619 20.61 -10.47 28.66
CA VAL A 619 21.01 -11.72 29.31
C VAL A 619 20.60 -12.95 28.50
N ILE A 620 19.38 -12.95 27.95
CA ILE A 620 18.91 -14.06 27.10
C ILE A 620 19.76 -14.15 25.82
N ILE A 621 20.06 -13.02 25.19
CA ILE A 621 20.88 -12.95 23.97
C ILE A 621 22.32 -13.38 24.24
N LEU A 622 22.87 -13.10 25.43
CA LEU A 622 24.18 -13.62 25.84
C LEU A 622 24.22 -15.15 25.84
N GLY A 623 23.08 -15.83 26.09
CA GLY A 623 22.97 -17.28 26.01
C GLY A 623 22.98 -17.86 24.58
N ILE A 624 22.85 -17.03 23.54
CA ILE A 624 22.83 -17.48 22.14
C ILE A 624 24.29 -17.55 21.63
N PRO A 625 24.79 -18.72 21.19
CA PRO A 625 26.21 -18.88 20.83
C PRO A 625 26.67 -17.95 19.71
N ASN A 626 25.88 -17.84 18.64
CA ASN A 626 26.20 -17.04 17.45
C ASN A 626 24.92 -16.41 16.85
N LEU A 627 24.98 -15.12 16.51
CA LEU A 627 23.92 -14.38 15.80
C LEU A 627 24.35 -13.91 14.40
N GLY A 628 25.52 -14.37 13.93
CA GLY A 628 26.14 -13.96 12.67
C GLY A 628 26.60 -12.49 12.68
N GLY A 629 26.89 -11.97 11.48
CA GLY A 629 27.46 -10.64 11.24
C GLY A 629 28.82 -10.74 10.55
N GLY A 630 29.36 -9.62 10.08
CA GLY A 630 30.70 -9.57 9.49
C GLY A 630 30.79 -9.80 7.98
N LEU A 631 29.67 -9.72 7.24
CA LEU A 631 29.66 -9.78 5.77
C LEU A 631 29.31 -8.41 5.18
N VAL A 632 29.99 -8.07 4.08
CA VAL A 632 29.81 -6.78 3.38
C VAL A 632 28.49 -6.80 2.62
N SER A 633 27.54 -5.96 3.02
CA SER A 633 26.34 -5.69 2.22
C SER A 633 26.66 -4.67 1.10
N THR A 634 26.04 -4.85 -0.05
CA THR A 634 26.16 -3.97 -1.22
C THR A 634 25.40 -2.67 -0.99
N SER A 635 25.96 -1.56 -1.48
CA SER A 635 25.42 -0.22 -1.21
C SER A 635 23.98 -0.05 -1.73
N VAL A 636 23.12 0.55 -0.91
CA VAL A 636 21.73 0.92 -1.25
C VAL A 636 21.70 2.25 -2.02
N SER A 637 22.66 2.49 -2.91
CA SER A 637 22.61 3.67 -3.77
C SER A 637 21.62 3.44 -4.91
N GLY A 638 20.76 4.43 -5.20
CA GLY A 638 19.80 4.39 -6.30
C GLY A 638 18.52 3.55 -6.07
N ALA A 639 18.22 3.12 -4.84
CA ALA A 639 17.02 2.32 -4.53
C ALA A 639 15.71 3.01 -4.95
N LEU A 640 15.58 4.32 -4.70
CA LEU A 640 14.43 5.12 -5.11
C LEU A 640 14.23 5.06 -6.63
N ARG A 641 15.30 5.22 -7.42
CA ARG A 641 15.22 5.22 -8.89
C ARG A 641 14.76 3.85 -9.42
N ARG A 642 15.30 2.76 -8.87
CA ARG A 642 14.92 1.38 -9.23
C ARG A 642 13.49 1.03 -8.82
N ALA A 643 13.07 1.43 -7.62
CA ALA A 643 11.70 1.24 -7.17
C ALA A 643 10.72 2.05 -8.03
N TRP A 644 11.07 3.30 -8.36
CA TRP A 644 10.21 4.19 -9.14
C TRP A 644 10.14 3.81 -10.63
N SER A 645 11.11 3.06 -11.16
CA SER A 645 11.01 2.48 -12.50
C SER A 645 9.96 1.39 -12.61
N LEU A 646 9.58 0.73 -11.50
CA LEU A 646 8.52 -0.28 -11.47
C LEU A 646 7.16 0.41 -11.44
N VAL A 647 6.44 0.40 -12.56
CA VAL A 647 5.19 1.17 -12.69
C VAL A 647 4.08 0.60 -11.82
N GLU A 648 3.98 -0.73 -11.71
CA GLU A 648 2.98 -1.40 -10.87
C GLU A 648 3.17 -1.10 -9.36
N ALA A 649 4.41 -0.79 -8.93
CA ALA A 649 4.68 -0.42 -7.54
C ALA A 649 4.25 1.02 -7.20
N ARG A 650 4.10 1.91 -8.20
CA ARG A 650 3.87 3.34 -7.97
C ARG A 650 2.57 3.65 -7.21
N PRO A 651 1.38 3.10 -7.57
CA PRO A 651 0.15 3.35 -6.84
C PRO A 651 0.24 2.94 -5.37
N HIS A 652 0.88 1.80 -5.10
CA HIS A 652 1.05 1.28 -3.75
C HIS A 652 2.07 2.09 -2.94
N LEU A 653 3.16 2.57 -3.55
CA LEU A 653 4.08 3.51 -2.89
C LEU A 653 3.37 4.82 -2.56
N VAL A 654 2.54 5.30 -3.49
CA VAL A 654 1.73 6.52 -3.34
C VAL A 654 0.72 6.40 -2.21
N ILE A 655 -0.11 5.35 -2.22
CA ILE A 655 -1.07 5.08 -1.14
C ILE A 655 -0.33 4.90 0.17
N SER A 656 0.77 4.13 0.18
CA SER A 656 1.56 3.91 1.39
C SER A 656 2.02 5.22 2.01
N THR A 657 2.45 6.15 1.17
CA THR A 657 2.96 7.45 1.61
C THR A 657 1.80 8.33 2.10
N LEU A 658 0.62 8.27 1.46
CA LEU A 658 -0.55 9.08 1.83
C LEU A 658 -1.12 8.62 3.16
N ALA A 659 -1.29 7.31 3.32
CA ALA A 659 -1.70 6.72 4.58
C ALA A 659 -0.66 6.94 5.68
N ALA A 660 0.65 6.89 5.35
CA ALA A 660 1.72 7.23 6.30
C ALA A 660 1.73 8.72 6.69
N PHE A 661 1.19 9.62 5.87
CA PHE A 661 0.94 11.00 6.27
C PHE A 661 -0.29 11.12 7.17
N LEU A 662 -1.39 10.43 6.84
CA LEU A 662 -2.67 10.60 7.53
C LEU A 662 -2.73 9.88 8.89
N ILE A 663 -2.30 8.62 8.96
CA ILE A 663 -2.43 7.80 10.18
C ILE A 663 -1.70 8.44 11.37
N PRO A 664 -0.44 8.92 11.24
CA PRO A 664 0.29 9.49 12.37
C PRO A 664 -0.25 10.83 12.91
N ILE A 665 -1.22 11.46 12.23
CA ILE A 665 -1.98 12.61 12.79
C ILE A 665 -2.63 12.23 14.13
N SER A 666 -2.99 10.95 14.32
CA SER A 666 -3.61 10.48 15.55
C SER A 666 -2.66 10.45 16.74
N LEU A 667 -1.34 10.32 16.55
CA LEU A 667 -0.39 10.07 17.64
C LEU A 667 -0.44 11.14 18.75
N PRO A 668 -0.23 12.44 18.46
CA PRO A 668 -0.39 13.48 19.49
C PRO A 668 -1.87 13.70 19.88
N ALA A 669 -2.82 13.33 19.02
CA ALA A 669 -4.25 13.51 19.26
C ALA A 669 -4.82 12.53 20.29
N VAL A 670 -4.43 11.25 20.25
CA VAL A 670 -4.87 10.21 21.22
C VAL A 670 -4.49 10.62 22.64
N LEU A 671 -3.26 11.10 22.85
CA LEU A 671 -2.80 11.55 24.15
C LEU A 671 -3.59 12.76 24.65
N ALA A 672 -3.77 13.77 23.81
CA ALA A 672 -4.56 14.94 24.19
C ALA A 672 -6.03 14.58 24.48
N LEU A 673 -6.62 13.68 23.69
CA LEU A 673 -7.98 13.17 23.89
C LEU A 673 -8.13 12.49 25.25
N ALA A 674 -7.17 11.65 25.62
CA ALA A 674 -7.18 10.94 26.90
C ALA A 674 -7.20 11.87 28.12
N TYR A 675 -6.55 13.03 28.02
CA TYR A 675 -6.57 14.05 29.07
C TYR A 675 -7.83 14.92 29.06
N GLN A 676 -8.56 14.97 27.95
CA GLN A 676 -9.85 15.67 27.86
C GLN A 676 -11.01 14.82 28.35
N VAL A 677 -10.95 13.51 28.11
CA VAL A 677 -12.01 12.55 28.45
C VAL A 677 -11.42 11.41 29.29
N PRO A 678 -10.98 11.69 30.54
CA PRO A 678 -10.40 10.66 31.38
C PRO A 678 -11.43 9.59 31.75
N THR A 679 -10.97 8.37 31.98
CA THR A 679 -11.81 7.29 32.52
C THR A 679 -12.41 7.68 33.89
N PRO A 680 -13.60 7.17 34.24
CA PRO A 680 -14.20 7.45 35.55
C PRO A 680 -13.26 7.07 36.70
N GLY A 681 -12.81 8.06 37.47
CA GLY A 681 -11.88 7.86 38.59
C GLY A 681 -10.40 7.66 38.21
N GLY A 682 -10.06 7.67 36.92
CA GLY A 682 -8.69 7.47 36.42
C GLY A 682 -7.99 8.76 36.00
N SER A 683 -6.68 8.67 35.76
CA SER A 683 -5.88 9.81 35.27
C SER A 683 -5.88 9.90 33.73
N GLY A 684 -5.54 11.06 33.17
CA GLY A 684 -5.36 11.21 31.72
C GLY A 684 -4.26 10.30 31.16
N GLY A 685 -3.21 10.04 31.95
CA GLY A 685 -2.14 9.12 31.59
C GLY A 685 -2.58 7.65 31.57
N GLU A 686 -3.38 7.24 32.56
CA GLU A 686 -4.01 5.92 32.60
C GLU A 686 -4.95 5.72 31.40
N THR A 687 -5.77 6.73 31.10
CA THR A 687 -6.68 6.75 29.96
C THR A 687 -5.89 6.63 28.64
N TYR A 688 -4.78 7.33 28.50
CA TYR A 688 -3.92 7.24 27.31
C TYR A 688 -3.41 5.82 27.10
N SER A 689 -2.89 5.22 28.17
CA SER A 689 -2.39 3.84 28.13
C SER A 689 -3.49 2.82 27.80
N LEU A 690 -4.72 3.06 28.28
CA LEU A 690 -5.89 2.25 27.90
C LEU A 690 -6.23 2.39 26.40
N LEU A 691 -6.25 3.61 25.86
CA LEU A 691 -6.54 3.84 24.44
C LEU A 691 -5.48 3.21 23.52
N GLU A 692 -4.21 3.26 23.91
CA GLU A 692 -3.12 2.58 23.18
C GLU A 692 -3.22 1.06 23.28
N LEU A 693 -3.57 0.50 24.45
CA LEU A 693 -3.85 -0.92 24.61
C LEU A 693 -4.97 -1.37 23.66
N VAL A 694 -6.08 -0.64 23.64
CA VAL A 694 -7.23 -0.92 22.77
C VAL A 694 -6.82 -0.86 21.30
N SER A 695 -5.99 0.12 20.93
CA SER A 695 -5.45 0.24 19.57
C SER A 695 -4.56 -0.95 19.23
N ALA A 696 -3.65 -1.35 20.12
CA ALA A 696 -2.76 -2.49 19.93
C ALA A 696 -3.52 -3.82 19.77
N ILE A 697 -4.57 -4.06 20.56
CA ILE A 697 -5.45 -5.22 20.41
C ILE A 697 -6.16 -5.17 19.05
N GLY A 698 -6.69 -4.01 18.64
CA GLY A 698 -7.30 -3.83 17.33
C GLY A 698 -6.33 -4.16 16.18
N ILE A 699 -5.08 -3.68 16.25
CA ILE A 699 -4.02 -3.99 15.27
C ILE A 699 -3.69 -5.50 15.28
N PHE A 700 -3.66 -6.14 16.44
CA PHE A 700 -3.47 -7.60 16.52
C PHE A 700 -4.61 -8.36 15.83
N VAL A 701 -5.88 -8.01 16.15
CA VAL A 701 -7.06 -8.62 15.54
C VAL A 701 -7.08 -8.40 14.02
N GLY A 702 -6.80 -7.19 13.55
CA GLY A 702 -6.72 -6.90 12.11
C GLY A 702 -5.65 -7.73 11.39
N SER A 703 -4.54 -8.03 12.06
CA SER A 703 -3.49 -8.89 11.50
C SER A 703 -3.93 -10.35 11.38
N LEU A 704 -4.76 -10.83 12.30
CA LEU A 704 -5.39 -12.15 12.19
C LEU A 704 -6.44 -12.18 11.08
N VAL A 705 -7.25 -11.13 10.96
CA VAL A 705 -8.26 -11.01 9.90
C VAL A 705 -7.58 -11.03 8.53
N VAL A 706 -6.56 -10.20 8.30
CA VAL A 706 -5.88 -10.13 7.00
C VAL A 706 -5.21 -11.47 6.64
N SER A 707 -4.72 -12.23 7.62
CA SER A 707 -4.11 -13.54 7.37
C SER A 707 -5.08 -14.64 6.90
N ARG A 708 -6.39 -14.37 6.97
CA ARG A 708 -7.45 -15.29 6.54
C ARG A 708 -8.14 -14.84 5.25
N LEU A 709 -7.74 -13.71 4.68
CA LEU A 709 -8.33 -13.24 3.43
C LEU A 709 -7.76 -14.06 2.26
N ALA A 710 -8.65 -14.55 1.39
CA ALA A 710 -8.27 -15.32 0.21
C ALA A 710 -7.43 -14.50 -0.79
N ALA A 711 -7.66 -13.19 -0.88
CA ALA A 711 -6.90 -12.27 -1.72
C ALA A 711 -6.25 -11.16 -0.88
N ILE A 712 -4.95 -11.32 -0.62
CA ILE A 712 -4.08 -10.31 0.00
C ILE A 712 -3.27 -9.65 -1.11
N GLY A 713 -2.98 -8.35 -1.01
CA GLY A 713 -2.19 -7.67 -2.04
C GLY A 713 -2.99 -6.84 -3.04
N THR A 714 -4.32 -6.80 -2.92
CA THR A 714 -5.16 -6.06 -3.88
C THR A 714 -5.49 -4.65 -3.43
N MET A 715 -5.77 -3.77 -4.40
CA MET A 715 -6.22 -2.39 -4.14
C MET A 715 -7.57 -2.35 -3.41
N ARG A 716 -8.45 -3.36 -3.56
CA ARG A 716 -9.66 -3.44 -2.75
C ARG A 716 -9.37 -3.75 -1.29
N THR A 717 -8.48 -4.70 -1.00
CA THR A 717 -8.12 -5.03 0.39
C THR A 717 -7.43 -3.84 1.06
N VAL A 718 -6.54 -3.15 0.33
CA VAL A 718 -5.96 -1.86 0.75
C VAL A 718 -7.05 -0.83 1.06
N GLY A 719 -7.99 -0.64 0.12
CA GLY A 719 -9.10 0.30 0.27
C GLY A 719 -10.02 -0.03 1.43
N ALA A 720 -10.36 -1.30 1.65
CA ALA A 720 -11.20 -1.73 2.76
C ALA A 720 -10.56 -1.45 4.13
N GLY A 721 -9.27 -1.73 4.29
CA GLY A 721 -8.53 -1.41 5.51
C GLY A 721 -8.51 0.09 5.80
N LEU A 722 -8.22 0.91 4.79
CA LEU A 722 -8.24 2.37 4.90
C LEU A 722 -9.64 2.92 5.19
N LEU A 723 -10.69 2.33 4.58
CA LEU A 723 -12.07 2.75 4.80
C LEU A 723 -12.49 2.49 6.24
N LEU A 724 -12.15 1.31 6.77
CA LEU A 724 -12.46 0.93 8.14
C LEU A 724 -11.77 1.87 9.13
N THR A 725 -10.47 2.12 8.99
CA THR A 725 -9.77 3.08 9.84
C THR A 725 -10.32 4.49 9.68
N GLY A 726 -10.60 4.92 8.46
CA GLY A 726 -11.08 6.26 8.15
C GLY A 726 -12.48 6.54 8.70
N ALA A 727 -13.46 5.68 8.43
CA ALA A 727 -14.85 5.86 8.84
C ALA A 727 -14.99 5.91 10.36
N PHE A 728 -14.30 5.02 11.08
CA PHE A 728 -14.31 5.02 12.54
C PHE A 728 -13.49 6.18 13.12
N SER A 729 -12.46 6.68 12.44
CA SER A 729 -11.81 7.94 12.84
C SER A 729 -12.74 9.16 12.68
N VAL A 730 -13.61 9.19 11.67
CA VAL A 730 -14.68 10.21 11.58
C VAL A 730 -15.65 10.08 12.76
N ALA A 731 -16.06 8.87 13.12
CA ALA A 731 -16.92 8.66 14.29
C ALA A 731 -16.23 9.13 15.60
N LEU A 732 -14.92 8.92 15.76
CA LEU A 732 -14.13 9.44 16.89
C LEU A 732 -14.19 10.97 16.98
N SER A 733 -14.26 11.67 15.84
CA SER A 733 -14.36 13.13 15.82
C SER A 733 -15.71 13.68 16.33
N MET A 734 -16.73 12.83 16.41
CA MET A 734 -18.11 13.23 16.74
C MET A 734 -18.53 12.84 18.16
N THR A 735 -17.71 12.09 18.90
CA THR A 735 -18.04 11.60 20.24
C THR A 735 -17.13 12.19 21.31
N HIS A 736 -17.70 12.36 22.50
CA HIS A 736 -16.98 12.74 23.72
C HIS A 736 -17.16 11.69 24.84
N ASP A 737 -17.85 10.58 24.56
CA ASP A 737 -18.05 9.50 25.51
C ASP A 737 -16.87 8.51 25.42
N ILE A 738 -16.17 8.29 26.53
CA ILE A 738 -15.00 7.41 26.60
C ILE A 738 -15.31 5.97 26.18
N SER A 739 -16.50 5.45 26.49
CA SER A 739 -16.91 4.08 26.14
C SER A 739 -17.05 3.95 24.63
N VAL A 740 -17.66 4.95 24.00
CA VAL A 740 -17.79 5.03 22.54
C VAL A 740 -16.42 5.22 21.89
N ILE A 741 -15.57 6.08 22.45
CA ILE A 741 -14.18 6.30 21.97
C ILE A 741 -13.42 4.98 21.96
N VAL A 742 -13.46 4.20 23.04
CA VAL A 742 -12.80 2.89 23.14
C VAL A 742 -13.31 1.94 22.05
N ALA A 743 -14.63 1.80 21.90
CA ALA A 743 -15.21 0.89 20.91
C ALA A 743 -14.86 1.29 19.47
N VAL A 744 -14.93 2.57 19.15
CA VAL A 744 -14.67 3.09 17.81
C VAL A 744 -13.17 3.03 17.49
N LEU A 745 -12.29 3.36 18.46
CA LEU A 745 -10.84 3.28 18.29
C LEU A 745 -10.37 1.84 18.07
N PHE A 746 -10.96 0.87 18.77
CA PHE A 746 -10.72 -0.55 18.53
C PHE A 746 -10.96 -0.91 17.06
N ILE A 747 -12.16 -0.58 16.55
CA ILE A 747 -12.54 -0.91 15.16
C ILE A 747 -11.67 -0.15 14.15
N ALA A 748 -11.37 1.13 14.39
CA ALA A 748 -10.47 1.90 13.54
C ALA A 748 -9.08 1.24 13.44
N SER A 749 -8.59 0.69 14.54
CA SER A 749 -7.27 0.07 14.64
C SER A 749 -7.18 -1.28 13.92
N VAL A 750 -8.30 -2.00 13.76
CA VAL A 750 -8.38 -3.24 12.95
C VAL A 750 -8.06 -2.98 11.48
N GLY A 751 -8.41 -1.81 10.94
CA GLY A 751 -8.18 -1.47 9.54
C GLY A 751 -6.70 -1.27 9.16
N ASN A 752 -5.86 -0.84 10.11
CA ASN A 752 -4.46 -0.50 9.84
C ASN A 752 -3.62 -1.72 9.37
N PRO A 753 -3.65 -2.89 10.04
CA PRO A 753 -3.03 -4.12 9.51
C PRO A 753 -3.56 -4.56 8.15
N ILE A 754 -4.87 -4.46 7.93
CA ILE A 754 -5.50 -4.87 6.66
C ILE A 754 -4.90 -4.05 5.51
N TYR A 755 -4.80 -2.74 5.69
CA TYR A 755 -4.12 -1.85 4.76
C TYR A 755 -2.62 -2.16 4.64
N THR A 756 -1.90 -2.17 5.75
CA THR A 756 -0.43 -2.22 5.73
C THR A 756 0.11 -3.53 5.20
N VAL A 757 -0.51 -4.67 5.56
CA VAL A 757 -0.13 -6.00 5.06
C VAL A 757 -0.48 -6.11 3.58
N ALA A 758 -1.72 -5.78 3.18
CA ALA A 758 -2.09 -5.85 1.77
C ALA A 758 -1.20 -4.97 0.90
N ASN A 759 -0.91 -3.73 1.30
CA ASN A 759 -0.07 -2.85 0.51
C ASN A 759 1.40 -3.31 0.46
N GLN A 760 1.92 -3.91 1.54
CA GLN A 760 3.26 -4.48 1.55
C GLN A 760 3.36 -5.69 0.62
N THR A 761 2.40 -6.61 0.71
CA THR A 761 2.33 -7.79 -0.17
C THR A 761 2.33 -7.38 -1.63
N ALA A 762 1.47 -6.42 -2.01
CA ALA A 762 1.42 -5.89 -3.37
C ALA A 762 2.76 -5.32 -3.86
N LEU A 763 3.46 -4.58 -2.99
CA LEU A 763 4.77 -4.00 -3.32
C LEU A 763 5.88 -5.05 -3.45
N VAL A 764 5.82 -6.14 -2.69
CA VAL A 764 6.76 -7.27 -2.83
C VAL A 764 6.50 -8.02 -4.12
N GLU A 765 5.22 -8.24 -4.45
CA GLU A 765 4.81 -9.03 -5.63
C GLU A 765 5.06 -8.31 -6.94
N THR A 766 4.96 -6.98 -6.95
CA THR A 766 5.29 -6.15 -8.12
C THR A 766 6.79 -6.00 -8.38
N ALA A 767 7.65 -6.53 -7.50
CA ALA A 767 9.10 -6.38 -7.57
C ALA A 767 9.82 -7.72 -7.76
N ASP A 768 10.67 -7.80 -8.78
CA ASP A 768 11.59 -8.92 -8.96
C ASP A 768 12.52 -9.09 -7.75
N ALA A 769 13.03 -10.30 -7.55
CA ALA A 769 13.90 -10.64 -6.41
C ALA A 769 15.09 -9.65 -6.24
N SER A 770 15.66 -9.16 -7.34
CA SER A 770 16.75 -8.18 -7.36
C SER A 770 16.33 -6.77 -6.91
N ASN A 771 15.05 -6.42 -7.01
CA ASN A 771 14.49 -5.10 -6.73
C ASN A 771 13.66 -5.04 -5.44
N ARG A 772 13.20 -6.16 -4.88
CA ARG A 772 12.38 -6.22 -3.64
C ARG A 772 12.94 -5.37 -2.50
N GLY A 773 14.25 -5.50 -2.23
CA GLY A 773 14.92 -4.70 -1.20
C GLY A 773 14.90 -3.19 -1.49
N SER A 774 15.07 -2.80 -2.75
CA SER A 774 15.03 -1.39 -3.17
C SER A 774 13.62 -0.81 -3.03
N VAL A 775 12.58 -1.58 -3.37
CA VAL A 775 11.17 -1.18 -3.23
C VAL A 775 10.79 -1.00 -1.77
N MET A 776 11.15 -1.96 -0.91
CA MET A 776 10.86 -1.86 0.52
C MET A 776 11.60 -0.71 1.19
N ALA A 777 12.88 -0.50 0.86
CA ALA A 777 13.65 0.65 1.35
C ALA A 777 13.03 1.99 0.90
N THR A 778 12.57 2.07 -0.35
CA THR A 778 11.89 3.24 -0.89
C THR A 778 10.59 3.51 -0.16
N ARG A 779 9.75 2.49 0.00
CA ARG A 779 8.50 2.58 0.77
C ARG A 779 8.77 3.08 2.18
N PHE A 780 9.76 2.50 2.87
CA PHE A 780 10.13 2.87 4.23
C PHE A 780 10.55 4.35 4.32
N GLY A 781 11.47 4.80 3.45
CA GLY A 781 11.94 6.18 3.45
C GLY A 781 10.81 7.19 3.17
N LEU A 782 9.94 6.89 2.20
CA LEU A 782 8.78 7.72 1.88
C LEU A 782 7.77 7.76 3.04
N ALA A 783 7.44 6.60 3.60
CA ALA A 783 6.49 6.49 4.71
C ALA A 783 6.99 7.23 5.96
N GLN A 784 8.27 7.11 6.31
CA GLN A 784 8.86 7.81 7.45
C GLN A 784 8.83 9.33 7.26
N THR A 785 9.22 9.80 6.07
CA THR A 785 9.20 11.23 5.74
C THR A 785 7.79 11.79 5.80
N ALA A 786 6.82 11.10 5.20
CA ALA A 786 5.41 11.48 5.25
C ALA A 786 4.84 11.45 6.67
N GLY A 787 5.22 10.45 7.47
CA GLY A 787 4.84 10.31 8.87
C GLY A 787 5.30 11.48 9.73
N ILE A 788 6.53 11.97 9.56
CA ILE A 788 7.02 13.16 10.26
C ILE A 788 6.11 14.36 10.00
N ILE A 789 5.72 14.57 8.73
CA ILE A 789 4.80 15.67 8.37
C ILE A 789 3.44 15.42 9.01
N GLY A 790 2.90 14.20 8.93
CA GLY A 790 1.64 13.81 9.54
C GLY A 790 1.57 14.07 11.04
N ILE A 791 2.62 13.70 11.77
CA ILE A 791 2.75 13.92 13.22
C ILE A 791 2.77 15.42 13.54
N ALA A 792 3.51 16.21 12.77
CA ALA A 792 3.55 17.66 12.92
C ALA A 792 2.16 18.29 12.69
N VAL A 793 1.46 17.87 11.63
CA VAL A 793 0.08 18.30 11.34
C VAL A 793 -0.87 17.90 12.48
N GLY A 794 -0.77 16.67 12.99
CA GLY A 794 -1.57 16.20 14.11
C GLY A 794 -1.38 17.03 15.36
N GLY A 795 -0.13 17.25 15.79
CA GLY A 795 0.17 18.04 16.99
C GLY A 795 -0.35 19.47 16.88
N LEU A 796 -0.29 20.03 15.68
CA LEU A 796 -0.79 21.36 15.37
C LEU A 796 -2.32 21.43 15.43
N ILE A 797 -3.03 20.54 14.75
CA ILE A 797 -4.51 20.52 14.77
C ILE A 797 -5.02 20.29 16.19
N THR A 798 -4.39 19.36 16.91
CA THR A 798 -4.76 19.01 18.28
C THR A 798 -4.56 20.18 19.25
N SER A 799 -3.42 20.87 19.16
CA SER A 799 -3.09 21.99 20.06
C SER A 799 -3.92 23.24 19.78
N LEU A 800 -4.13 23.58 18.51
CA LEU A 800 -4.85 24.81 18.14
C LEU A 800 -6.37 24.69 18.28
N ARG A 801 -6.91 23.47 18.21
CA ARG A 801 -8.35 23.23 18.21
C ARG A 801 -8.71 22.13 19.18
N SER A 802 -8.67 20.89 18.72
CA SER A 802 -9.07 19.74 19.52
C SER A 802 -8.53 18.44 18.91
N PRO A 803 -8.32 17.40 19.74
CA PRO A 803 -7.96 16.09 19.24
C PRO A 803 -9.06 15.49 18.35
N GLN A 804 -10.34 15.78 18.61
CA GLN A 804 -11.47 15.32 17.79
C GLN A 804 -11.35 15.82 16.35
N LEU A 805 -10.97 17.09 16.14
CA LEU A 805 -10.76 17.62 14.81
C LEU A 805 -9.61 16.91 14.08
N ALA A 806 -8.53 16.54 14.79
CA ALA A 806 -7.44 15.77 14.21
C ALA A 806 -7.94 14.40 13.70
N PHE A 807 -8.77 13.70 14.48
CA PHE A 807 -9.44 12.47 14.06
C PHE A 807 -10.39 12.66 12.87
N GLY A 808 -11.10 13.80 12.79
CA GLY A 808 -11.96 14.13 11.66
C GLY A 808 -11.17 14.33 10.37
N VAL A 809 -10.06 15.06 10.45
CA VAL A 809 -9.16 15.32 9.30
C VAL A 809 -8.53 14.02 8.80
N LEU A 810 -7.95 13.22 9.69
CA LEU A 810 -7.35 11.95 9.29
C LEU A 810 -8.42 10.97 8.78
N GLY A 811 -9.59 10.92 9.43
CA GLY A 811 -10.68 10.04 9.06
C GLY A 811 -11.21 10.31 7.65
N LEU A 812 -11.55 11.55 7.34
CA LEU A 812 -12.01 11.92 5.99
C LEU A 812 -10.93 11.73 4.94
N GLY A 813 -9.67 12.05 5.26
CA GLY A 813 -8.54 11.78 4.37
C GLY A 813 -8.42 10.29 4.03
N LEU A 814 -8.53 9.41 5.04
CA LEU A 814 -8.46 7.97 4.85
C LEU A 814 -9.67 7.41 4.11
N VAL A 815 -10.89 7.92 4.36
CA VAL A 815 -12.09 7.54 3.59
C VAL A 815 -11.93 7.91 2.11
N MET A 816 -11.45 9.12 1.81
CA MET A 816 -11.20 9.54 0.45
C MET A 816 -10.12 8.68 -0.24
N LEU A 817 -9.03 8.38 0.47
CA LEU A 817 -7.97 7.50 -0.02
C LEU A 817 -8.47 6.08 -0.26
N ALA A 818 -9.36 5.59 0.62
CA ALA A 818 -10.01 4.30 0.49
C ALA A 818 -10.91 4.22 -0.74
N LEU A 819 -11.75 5.23 -0.96
CA LEU A 819 -12.60 5.31 -2.15
C LEU A 819 -11.76 5.32 -3.43
N TYR A 820 -10.64 6.03 -3.43
CA TYR A 820 -9.68 5.98 -4.52
C TYR A 820 -9.15 4.54 -4.74
N ALA A 821 -8.65 3.89 -3.68
CA ALA A 821 -8.09 2.53 -3.78
C ALA A 821 -9.15 1.51 -4.27
N LEU A 822 -10.36 1.57 -3.72
CA LEU A 822 -11.49 0.72 -4.15
C LEU A 822 -11.86 0.97 -5.62
N ALA A 823 -11.88 2.22 -6.07
CA ALA A 823 -12.20 2.55 -7.45
C ALA A 823 -11.08 2.14 -8.42
N ALA A 824 -9.81 2.26 -8.01
CA ALA A 824 -8.67 1.76 -8.77
C ALA A 824 -8.70 0.23 -8.92
N GLY A 825 -9.08 -0.51 -7.87
CA GLY A 825 -9.25 -1.96 -7.90
C GLY A 825 -10.38 -2.46 -8.83
N ARG A 826 -11.39 -1.63 -9.14
CA ARG A 826 -12.44 -2.01 -10.10
C ARG A 826 -11.98 -2.08 -11.56
N SER A 827 -10.82 -1.52 -11.90
CA SER A 827 -10.35 -1.41 -13.29
C SER A 827 -9.57 -2.63 -13.80
N THR A 828 -9.25 -3.60 -12.94
CA THR A 828 -8.60 -4.86 -13.33
C THR A 828 -9.66 -5.93 -13.61
N THR A 829 -10.32 -5.84 -14.77
CA THR A 829 -11.14 -6.91 -15.35
C THR A 829 -10.24 -8.08 -15.73
N ASN A 830 -10.57 -9.30 -15.28
CA ASN A 830 -9.92 -10.51 -15.78
C ASN A 830 -10.37 -10.70 -17.24
N PRO A 831 -9.44 -10.62 -18.21
CA PRO A 831 -9.79 -10.72 -19.62
C PRO A 831 -10.31 -12.11 -20.02
N LEU A 832 -10.09 -13.15 -19.22
CA LEU A 832 -10.53 -14.53 -19.51
C LEU A 832 -11.97 -14.83 -19.04
N HIS A 833 -12.54 -14.04 -18.13
CA HIS A 833 -13.86 -14.33 -17.53
C HIS A 833 -14.85 -13.17 -17.61
N GLY A 834 -14.47 -12.02 -18.17
CA GLY A 834 -15.35 -10.85 -18.29
C GLY A 834 -15.77 -10.22 -16.95
N ALA A 835 -15.29 -10.76 -15.81
CA ALA A 835 -15.49 -10.22 -14.47
C ALA A 835 -14.17 -9.62 -13.95
N PRO A 836 -14.19 -8.57 -13.10
CA PRO A 836 -13.04 -8.17 -12.28
C PRO A 836 -12.29 -9.38 -11.73
N TYR A 837 -10.96 -9.43 -11.78
CA TYR A 837 -10.16 -10.52 -11.20
C TYR A 837 -10.61 -10.82 -9.75
N GLU A 838 -10.97 -9.76 -9.02
CA GLU A 838 -11.50 -9.82 -7.67
C GLU A 838 -12.96 -10.33 -7.55
N GLU A 839 -13.79 -10.22 -8.60
CA GLU A 839 -15.15 -10.80 -8.63
C GLU A 839 -15.16 -12.27 -9.02
N ALA A 840 -14.25 -12.71 -9.91
CA ALA A 840 -14.08 -14.13 -10.26
C ALA A 840 -13.60 -14.93 -9.03
N VAL A 841 -12.65 -14.40 -8.25
CA VAL A 841 -12.18 -14.99 -6.99
C VAL A 841 -13.29 -15.02 -5.92
N LEU A 842 -14.13 -13.99 -5.84
CA LEU A 842 -15.26 -13.94 -4.90
C LEU A 842 -16.44 -14.83 -5.31
N GLN A 843 -16.64 -15.09 -6.60
CA GLN A 843 -17.63 -16.06 -7.08
C GLN A 843 -17.17 -17.49 -6.84
N GLN A 844 -15.90 -17.82 -7.08
CA GLN A 844 -15.32 -19.12 -6.73
C GLN A 844 -15.37 -19.42 -5.22
N ALA A 845 -15.36 -18.41 -4.36
CA ALA A 845 -15.52 -18.60 -2.91
C ALA A 845 -16.99 -18.83 -2.46
N LYS A 846 -17.96 -18.66 -3.36
CA LYS A 846 -19.40 -18.78 -3.08
C LYS A 846 -20.05 -20.00 -3.76
N THR A 847 -19.41 -20.55 -4.77
CA THR A 847 -19.75 -21.83 -5.43
C THR A 847 -18.86 -22.92 -4.87
#